data_AF-A0A225BAK9-F1
#
_entry.id   AF-A0A225BAK9-F1
#
_cell.length_a   1.000
_cell.length_b   1.000
_cell.length_c   1.000
_cell.angle_alpha   90.00
_cell.angle_beta   90.00
_cell.angle_gamma   90.00
#
_symmetry.space_group_name_H-M   'P 1'
#
loop_
_entity.id
_entity.type
_entity.pdbx_description
1 polymer ?
#
loop_
_entity_poly.entity_id
_entity_poly.type
_entity_poly.pdbx_seq_one_letter_code
_entity_poly.pdbx_strand_id
1 'polypeptide(L)'
;MKSGDHSVDVIIVGAGVGGLAVAKTYLELSPATNLLLLEKRPTLGGVWAEENCYEGLKTNNLHGTYEFTDFPMDTKYKVREGQQIPGTVLHKYFNDFADHFDLRKRINFNTQVLAMEKLDRGWKVTTMNEKAQSVIYDCDKLIIGTGLASNPNPVRIRGQEDFGKPVFNHSRLQDLGYQVAYDPDVTSVTVVGASKTGYDAVHLMASHGKKVNWVIRESGGGGVWMAHPWVKMGKLGDFRLEYLATMRFFSWFSPCVWGDADGFSYIRSALHKTRLGRYIVHKFWESMRNDIIETNGYRKESVLEHLEPQERRPPELLTPQGSLFWSARVGILNYPSDIHEYLRTDQVKIIKQDIDHLSSLGNVHFANGTTIQTDALIAITGWNLAPSIKYQPDGLDAELGVPSLLSSETAKQQSLWNGLNKIADETILRQFPYLACPPEMKIPYKQLLSPFRLFRGVAPPNLASQSDYSLAYIKRVHSTSNMIIAEVQALWIYAFLNGKLDLDNKDIYHQTALLSRFGKHRYPCGFSAWYPEFAYDAIPYADMLLRDLGNHPRVDGEGRQKGKESCLKNDSKFKREKCLWNDSLYSWSTSSSLWKAQSFYQTATVASSTENARLYDEAPGRGSLFQHQIQDPDDFEDWEEDEDDYGNHSGTMTSRSPFDRRNQTDAHSQQPLLKEDDPHRQSNTFAEADDGLLARPQMSRRSTFRSRTPDIVEDKNLTRRKYILASGFLVLSLISFVIQTETAVYIQHELHWDKPYCMLYLTHGSWSLLWPFQLLILRIQKRKLSWDAFWRRHVSLLRTTAQMVERQDLHLSSRNDPRSPVPYMLKTTVFITTALTVAGAIVGVLVVAYGDSGPEEGEGTGTADNRTLGNIVIGVGSVLYGLYEVLYKKLACPPEGTSPGRSTIFANTVGSLIGSFTLLVLWIPLPILHWLGLETFRWPTGEAAWMLLISVLANATFSGSFLVLMSLTSPVLSSVAALLTIFLVAIVDWLRTGKPLSFAALSGGVLIIIAFVLLSYSTYRELDEERKRRLVEEGPDSDSDD
;
A
#
# COMPACT_ATOMS: atom_id res chain seq x y z
N MET A 1 -33.26 -19.05 -49.80
CA MET A 1 -33.41 -17.59 -49.63
C MET A 1 -33.46 -16.95 -51.01
N LYS A 2 -34.40 -16.02 -51.26
CA LYS A 2 -34.36 -15.16 -52.45
C LYS A 2 -33.53 -13.91 -52.12
N SER A 3 -32.83 -13.37 -53.11
CA SER A 3 -32.19 -12.05 -53.04
C SER A 3 -33.22 -10.98 -52.69
N GLY A 4 -32.91 -10.10 -51.75
CA GLY A 4 -33.84 -9.05 -51.32
C GLY A 4 -33.22 -8.14 -50.29
N ASP A 5 -33.22 -8.56 -49.03
CA ASP A 5 -32.84 -7.69 -47.91
C ASP A 5 -32.26 -8.51 -46.74
N HIS A 6 -31.08 -8.15 -46.25
CA HIS A 6 -30.45 -8.77 -45.08
C HIS A 6 -30.71 -7.91 -43.83
N SER A 7 -31.99 -7.70 -43.53
CA SER A 7 -32.43 -6.90 -42.39
C SER A 7 -32.32 -7.69 -41.06
N VAL A 8 -31.74 -7.08 -40.05
CA VAL A 8 -31.41 -7.69 -38.74
C VAL A 8 -31.75 -6.71 -37.60
N ASP A 9 -32.29 -7.17 -36.47
CA ASP A 9 -32.63 -6.26 -35.37
C ASP A 9 -31.38 -5.66 -34.71
N VAL A 10 -30.36 -6.52 -34.50
CA VAL A 10 -29.11 -6.18 -33.83
C VAL A 10 -27.93 -6.85 -34.54
N ILE A 11 -26.95 -6.05 -34.98
CA ILE A 11 -25.65 -6.54 -35.47
C ILE A 11 -24.57 -6.26 -34.43
N ILE A 12 -23.76 -7.28 -34.13
CA ILE A 12 -22.55 -7.18 -33.32
C ILE A 12 -21.33 -7.43 -34.21
N VAL A 13 -20.35 -6.54 -34.17
CA VAL A 13 -19.11 -6.67 -34.94
C VAL A 13 -17.98 -7.18 -34.05
N GLY A 14 -17.60 -8.45 -34.23
CA GLY A 14 -16.57 -9.18 -33.50
C GLY A 14 -17.13 -10.21 -32.50
N ALA A 15 -16.64 -11.44 -32.55
CA ALA A 15 -17.02 -12.57 -31.69
C ALA A 15 -15.98 -12.85 -30.59
N GLY A 16 -15.36 -11.79 -30.06
CA GLY A 16 -14.53 -11.86 -28.84
C GLY A 16 -15.36 -11.75 -27.56
N VAL A 17 -14.68 -11.76 -26.40
CA VAL A 17 -15.28 -11.73 -25.04
C VAL A 17 -16.46 -10.75 -24.91
N GLY A 18 -16.30 -9.51 -25.38
CA GLY A 18 -17.37 -8.50 -25.33
C GLY A 18 -18.56 -8.83 -26.25
N GLY A 19 -18.30 -9.28 -27.48
CA GLY A 19 -19.35 -9.66 -28.42
C GLY A 19 -20.18 -10.85 -27.92
N LEU A 20 -19.52 -11.85 -27.35
CA LEU A 20 -20.16 -13.00 -26.70
C LEU A 20 -21.00 -12.57 -25.48
N ALA A 21 -20.45 -11.71 -24.61
CA ALA A 21 -21.17 -11.18 -23.44
C ALA A 21 -22.45 -10.44 -23.83
N VAL A 22 -22.37 -9.51 -24.80
CA VAL A 22 -23.56 -8.79 -25.30
C VAL A 22 -24.54 -9.73 -25.96
N ALA A 23 -24.10 -10.64 -26.84
CA ALA A 23 -25.01 -11.57 -27.52
C ALA A 23 -25.81 -12.40 -26.51
N LYS A 24 -25.13 -12.93 -25.49
CA LYS A 24 -25.72 -13.69 -24.38
C LYS A 24 -26.74 -12.83 -23.62
N THR A 25 -26.34 -11.68 -23.07
CA THR A 25 -27.24 -10.78 -22.33
C THR A 25 -28.45 -10.31 -23.16
N TYR A 26 -28.25 -9.99 -24.45
CA TYR A 26 -29.33 -9.51 -25.31
C TYR A 26 -30.36 -10.62 -25.60
N LEU A 27 -29.92 -11.86 -25.80
CA LEU A 27 -30.80 -13.01 -26.03
C LEU A 27 -31.44 -13.53 -24.73
N GLU A 28 -30.82 -13.33 -23.58
CA GLU A 28 -31.49 -13.58 -22.31
C GLU A 28 -32.64 -12.60 -22.09
N LEU A 29 -32.37 -11.30 -22.22
CA LEU A 29 -33.34 -10.24 -21.94
C LEU A 29 -34.35 -10.01 -23.08
N SER A 30 -34.06 -10.47 -24.29
CA SER A 30 -34.95 -10.41 -25.46
C SER A 30 -34.71 -11.62 -26.39
N PRO A 31 -35.22 -12.82 -26.05
CA PRO A 31 -34.93 -14.06 -26.79
C PRO A 31 -35.39 -14.08 -28.24
N ALA A 32 -36.41 -13.28 -28.58
CA ALA A 32 -36.96 -13.17 -29.93
C ALA A 32 -36.11 -12.33 -30.89
N THR A 33 -35.07 -11.65 -30.39
CA THR A 33 -34.23 -10.74 -31.20
C THR A 33 -33.53 -11.48 -32.34
N ASN A 34 -33.72 -11.00 -33.57
CA ASN A 34 -32.89 -11.38 -34.71
C ASN A 34 -31.51 -10.71 -34.55
N LEU A 35 -30.60 -11.43 -33.88
CA LEU A 35 -29.25 -10.98 -33.56
C LEU A 35 -28.21 -11.74 -34.39
N LEU A 36 -27.32 -10.99 -35.03
CA LEU A 36 -26.21 -11.49 -35.86
C LEU A 36 -24.87 -10.98 -35.33
N LEU A 37 -23.89 -11.89 -35.21
CA LEU A 37 -22.48 -11.54 -35.00
C LEU A 37 -21.72 -11.67 -36.32
N LEU A 38 -20.87 -10.69 -36.62
CA LEU A 38 -19.97 -10.68 -37.78
C LEU A 38 -18.52 -10.80 -37.28
N GLU A 39 -17.83 -11.89 -37.60
CA GLU A 39 -16.44 -12.12 -37.21
C GLU A 39 -15.55 -12.24 -38.46
N LYS A 40 -14.38 -11.60 -38.44
CA LYS A 40 -13.41 -11.61 -39.54
C LYS A 40 -12.65 -12.93 -39.61
N ARG A 41 -12.36 -13.55 -38.47
CA ARG A 41 -11.61 -14.81 -38.34
C ARG A 41 -12.49 -16.04 -38.59
N PRO A 42 -11.88 -17.22 -38.83
CA PRO A 42 -12.62 -18.49 -38.89
C PRO A 42 -13.02 -19.01 -37.51
N THR A 43 -12.35 -18.58 -36.43
CA THR A 43 -12.69 -18.98 -35.05
C THR A 43 -13.09 -17.81 -34.13
N LEU A 44 -13.85 -18.12 -33.08
CA LEU A 44 -14.32 -17.15 -32.07
C LEU A 44 -13.30 -16.94 -30.94
N GLY A 45 -13.54 -15.97 -30.06
CA GLY A 45 -12.69 -15.68 -28.89
C GLY A 45 -11.85 -14.40 -29.01
N GLY A 46 -11.78 -13.81 -30.21
CA GLY A 46 -11.11 -12.52 -30.45
C GLY A 46 -9.60 -12.63 -30.26
N VAL A 47 -9.04 -12.05 -29.18
CA VAL A 47 -7.61 -12.22 -28.84
C VAL A 47 -7.28 -13.66 -28.43
N TRP A 48 -8.29 -14.43 -28.02
CA TRP A 48 -8.21 -15.86 -27.70
C TRP A 48 -8.79 -16.74 -28.82
N ALA A 49 -8.85 -16.23 -30.06
CA ALA A 49 -9.09 -17.04 -31.24
C ALA A 49 -7.90 -18.00 -31.49
N GLU A 50 -8.15 -19.13 -32.14
CA GLU A 50 -7.18 -20.23 -32.28
C GLU A 50 -5.89 -19.76 -32.97
N GLU A 51 -6.03 -18.89 -33.97
CA GLU A 51 -4.95 -18.36 -34.81
C GLU A 51 -4.06 -17.36 -34.05
N ASN A 52 -4.48 -16.90 -32.87
CA ASN A 52 -3.67 -16.05 -31.98
C ASN A 52 -3.02 -16.87 -30.84
N CYS A 53 -3.39 -18.14 -30.65
CA CYS A 53 -2.98 -18.95 -29.51
C CYS A 53 -1.64 -19.65 -29.75
N TYR A 54 -0.55 -18.87 -29.65
CA TYR A 54 0.83 -19.37 -29.73
C TYR A 54 1.24 -20.23 -28.53
N GLU A 55 2.28 -21.06 -28.71
CA GLU A 55 2.76 -21.96 -27.66
C GLU A 55 3.24 -21.19 -26.42
N GLY A 56 2.85 -21.67 -25.23
CA GLY A 56 3.17 -21.03 -23.97
C GLY A 56 2.26 -19.85 -23.58
N LEU A 57 1.39 -19.37 -24.48
CA LEU A 57 0.43 -18.30 -24.17
C LEU A 57 -0.48 -18.71 -22.99
N LYS A 58 -0.51 -17.86 -21.97
CA LYS A 58 -1.39 -17.97 -20.79
C LYS A 58 -1.97 -16.63 -20.40
N THR A 59 -3.10 -16.63 -19.71
CA THR A 59 -3.65 -15.44 -19.03
C THR A 59 -2.67 -14.88 -18.00
N ASN A 60 -2.73 -13.58 -17.76
CA ASN A 60 -2.15 -12.98 -16.55
C ASN A 60 -2.98 -13.34 -15.30
N ASN A 61 -4.27 -13.60 -15.49
CA ASN A 61 -5.24 -14.03 -14.50
C ASN A 61 -5.05 -15.51 -14.09
N LEU A 62 -5.44 -15.85 -12.86
CA LEU A 62 -5.55 -17.22 -12.38
C LEU A 62 -6.93 -17.83 -12.68
N HIS A 63 -7.04 -19.14 -12.52
CA HIS A 63 -8.31 -19.87 -12.53
C HIS A 63 -9.35 -19.24 -11.59
N GLY A 64 -10.61 -19.20 -12.04
CA GLY A 64 -11.71 -18.51 -11.37
C GLY A 64 -11.87 -17.02 -11.74
N THR A 65 -10.81 -16.30 -12.12
CA THR A 65 -10.88 -14.83 -12.32
C THR A 65 -11.01 -14.37 -13.78
N TYR A 66 -10.99 -15.31 -14.73
CA TYR A 66 -11.17 -15.06 -16.16
C TYR A 66 -12.23 -16.00 -16.77
N GLU A 67 -13.41 -15.97 -16.19
CA GLU A 67 -14.61 -16.69 -16.62
C GLU A 67 -15.85 -15.79 -16.49
N PHE A 68 -16.93 -16.14 -17.20
CA PHE A 68 -18.24 -15.50 -17.07
C PHE A 68 -18.96 -15.97 -15.81
N THR A 69 -19.68 -15.06 -15.16
CA THR A 69 -20.23 -15.28 -13.81
C THR A 69 -21.23 -16.43 -13.69
N ASP A 70 -21.90 -16.79 -14.78
CA ASP A 70 -22.86 -17.90 -14.86
C ASP A 70 -22.38 -19.08 -15.72
N PHE A 71 -21.10 -19.08 -16.11
CA PHE A 71 -20.46 -20.19 -16.81
C PHE A 71 -19.03 -20.43 -16.26
N PRO A 72 -18.89 -20.89 -15.00
CA PRO A 72 -17.59 -21.05 -14.36
C PRO A 72 -16.72 -22.13 -15.00
N MET A 73 -15.39 -22.02 -14.85
CA MET A 73 -14.44 -22.96 -15.46
C MET A 73 -14.33 -24.24 -14.62
N ASP A 74 -15.15 -25.24 -14.92
CA ASP A 74 -15.17 -26.54 -14.23
C ASP A 74 -13.91 -27.41 -14.45
N THR A 75 -13.85 -28.57 -13.79
CA THR A 75 -12.68 -29.47 -13.80
C THR A 75 -12.34 -30.06 -15.18
N LYS A 76 -13.25 -30.07 -16.16
CA LYS A 76 -13.01 -30.59 -17.53
C LYS A 76 -11.93 -29.80 -18.28
N TYR A 77 -11.65 -28.56 -17.86
CA TYR A 77 -10.61 -27.71 -18.45
C TYR A 77 -9.21 -28.01 -17.91
N LYS A 78 -9.09 -28.84 -16.86
CA LYS A 78 -7.82 -29.31 -16.25
C LYS A 78 -6.88 -28.19 -15.74
N VAL A 79 -7.40 -26.99 -15.50
CA VAL A 79 -6.68 -25.90 -14.80
C VAL A 79 -6.97 -26.03 -13.31
N ARG A 80 -5.93 -26.05 -12.47
CA ARG A 80 -6.10 -26.11 -11.00
C ARG A 80 -6.27 -24.69 -10.44
N GLU A 81 -6.90 -24.58 -9.26
CA GLU A 81 -6.98 -23.30 -8.56
C GLU A 81 -5.57 -22.71 -8.35
N GLY A 82 -5.41 -21.40 -8.56
CA GLY A 82 -4.12 -20.73 -8.43
C GLY A 82 -3.16 -20.89 -9.62
N GLN A 83 -3.55 -21.58 -10.69
CA GLN A 83 -2.79 -21.64 -11.95
C GLN A 83 -3.35 -20.64 -12.98
N GLN A 84 -2.49 -20.12 -13.87
CA GLN A 84 -2.93 -19.36 -15.04
C GLN A 84 -3.58 -20.27 -16.09
N ILE A 85 -4.53 -19.72 -16.83
CA ILE A 85 -5.30 -20.43 -17.85
C ILE A 85 -4.53 -20.38 -19.19
N PRO A 86 -4.21 -21.53 -19.83
CA PRO A 86 -3.61 -21.56 -21.16
C PRO A 86 -4.53 -20.97 -22.24
N GLY A 87 -3.97 -20.31 -23.25
CA GLY A 87 -4.74 -19.68 -24.33
C GLY A 87 -5.64 -20.66 -25.09
N THR A 88 -5.15 -21.88 -25.36
CA THR A 88 -5.92 -22.95 -26.01
C THR A 88 -7.08 -23.47 -25.15
N VAL A 89 -6.90 -23.53 -23.82
CA VAL A 89 -7.97 -23.89 -22.87
C VAL A 89 -9.04 -22.80 -22.83
N LEU A 90 -8.62 -21.55 -22.86
CA LEU A 90 -9.53 -20.40 -22.88
C LEU A 90 -10.27 -20.25 -24.21
N HIS A 91 -9.63 -20.58 -25.34
CA HIS A 91 -10.29 -20.73 -26.63
C HIS A 91 -11.40 -21.79 -26.57
N LYS A 92 -11.08 -22.98 -26.04
CA LYS A 92 -12.08 -24.04 -25.83
C LYS A 92 -13.23 -23.56 -24.94
N TYR A 93 -12.93 -22.90 -23.82
CA TYR A 93 -13.92 -22.33 -22.91
C TYR A 93 -14.91 -21.39 -23.61
N PHE A 94 -14.46 -20.52 -24.52
CA PHE A 94 -15.37 -19.65 -25.28
C PHE A 94 -16.21 -20.40 -26.31
N ASN A 95 -15.74 -21.52 -26.84
CA ASN A 95 -16.55 -22.38 -27.71
C ASN A 95 -17.63 -23.10 -26.89
N ASP A 96 -17.25 -23.75 -25.78
CA ASP A 96 -18.19 -24.38 -24.84
C ASP A 96 -19.25 -23.36 -24.35
N PHE A 97 -18.87 -22.09 -24.11
CA PHE A 97 -19.81 -21.00 -23.78
C PHE A 97 -20.74 -20.65 -24.94
N ALA A 98 -20.20 -20.45 -26.15
CA ALA A 98 -20.99 -20.09 -27.34
C ALA A 98 -21.96 -21.20 -27.76
N ASP A 99 -21.65 -22.45 -27.45
CA ASP A 99 -22.54 -23.59 -27.68
C ASP A 99 -23.58 -23.72 -26.55
N HIS A 100 -23.20 -23.52 -25.28
CA HIS A 100 -24.13 -23.53 -24.14
C HIS A 100 -25.24 -22.47 -24.25
N PHE A 101 -24.89 -21.25 -24.67
CA PHE A 101 -25.83 -20.15 -24.86
C PHE A 101 -26.39 -20.03 -26.29
N ASP A 102 -26.21 -21.06 -27.14
CA ASP A 102 -26.81 -21.15 -28.49
C ASP A 102 -26.44 -19.95 -29.40
N LEU A 103 -25.23 -19.41 -29.20
CA LEU A 103 -24.68 -18.25 -29.90
C LEU A 103 -23.99 -18.64 -31.20
N ARG A 104 -23.33 -19.81 -31.26
CA ARG A 104 -22.48 -20.22 -32.40
C ARG A 104 -23.20 -20.10 -33.75
N LYS A 105 -24.47 -20.51 -33.83
CA LYS A 105 -25.29 -20.44 -35.06
C LYS A 105 -25.66 -19.02 -35.52
N ARG A 106 -25.34 -18.00 -34.71
CA ARG A 106 -25.58 -16.58 -34.98
C ARG A 106 -24.29 -15.85 -35.36
N ILE A 107 -23.16 -16.56 -35.51
CA ILE A 107 -21.87 -15.99 -35.91
C ILE A 107 -21.62 -16.29 -37.38
N ASN A 108 -21.58 -15.24 -38.21
CA ASN A 108 -21.01 -15.30 -39.54
C ASN A 108 -19.50 -15.06 -39.41
N PHE A 109 -18.74 -16.15 -39.36
CA PHE A 109 -17.28 -16.15 -39.47
C PHE A 109 -16.82 -15.66 -40.85
N ASN A 110 -15.52 -15.42 -41.00
CA ASN A 110 -14.88 -15.07 -42.27
C ASN A 110 -15.55 -13.89 -43.01
N THR A 111 -16.12 -12.96 -42.25
CA THR A 111 -16.94 -11.84 -42.71
C THR A 111 -16.42 -10.55 -42.10
N GLN A 112 -15.52 -9.87 -42.81
CA GLN A 112 -14.92 -8.61 -42.36
C GLN A 112 -15.88 -7.43 -42.63
N VAL A 113 -16.26 -6.68 -41.60
CA VAL A 113 -16.91 -5.36 -41.79
C VAL A 113 -15.89 -4.37 -42.36
N LEU A 114 -16.25 -3.71 -43.47
CA LEU A 114 -15.44 -2.69 -44.14
C LEU A 114 -15.95 -1.27 -43.86
N ALA A 115 -17.27 -1.07 -43.88
CA ALA A 115 -17.87 0.25 -43.70
C ALA A 115 -19.21 0.16 -42.95
N MET A 116 -19.57 1.25 -42.27
CA MET A 116 -20.88 1.46 -41.66
C MET A 116 -21.41 2.86 -42.02
N GLU A 117 -22.66 2.91 -42.46
CA GLU A 117 -23.36 4.10 -42.91
C GLU A 117 -24.58 4.36 -42.00
N LYS A 118 -24.72 5.58 -41.48
CA LYS A 118 -25.91 5.97 -40.71
C LYS A 118 -27.10 6.16 -41.66
N LEU A 119 -28.20 5.49 -41.38
CA LEU A 119 -29.48 5.68 -42.08
C LEU A 119 -30.44 6.55 -41.23
N ASP A 120 -31.55 7.01 -41.81
CA ASP A 120 -32.61 7.72 -41.08
C ASP A 120 -33.08 6.95 -39.83
N ARG A 121 -33.19 5.63 -39.96
CA ARG A 121 -33.38 4.68 -38.87
C ARG A 121 -32.35 3.56 -39.01
N GLY A 122 -31.62 3.28 -37.93
CA GLY A 122 -30.61 2.23 -37.92
C GLY A 122 -29.34 2.55 -38.72
N TRP A 123 -28.71 1.50 -39.25
CA TRP A 123 -27.39 1.47 -39.86
C TRP A 123 -27.33 0.47 -41.02
N LYS A 124 -26.58 0.82 -42.07
CA LYS A 124 -26.16 -0.12 -43.12
C LYS A 124 -24.72 -0.55 -42.88
N VAL A 125 -24.44 -1.84 -42.96
CA VAL A 125 -23.14 -2.46 -42.69
C VAL A 125 -22.66 -3.16 -43.96
N THR A 126 -21.57 -2.65 -44.54
CA THR A 126 -20.91 -3.27 -45.70
C THR A 126 -19.83 -4.23 -45.23
N THR A 127 -19.92 -5.48 -45.66
CA THR A 127 -19.00 -6.55 -45.30
C THR A 127 -18.33 -7.16 -46.52
N MET A 128 -17.20 -7.84 -46.29
CA MET A 128 -16.48 -8.64 -47.28
C MET A 128 -16.31 -10.05 -46.73
N ASN A 129 -16.77 -11.05 -47.48
CA ASN A 129 -16.53 -12.45 -47.13
C ASN A 129 -15.18 -12.97 -47.68
N GLU A 130 -14.79 -14.16 -47.24
CA GLU A 130 -13.60 -14.90 -47.71
C GLU A 130 -13.48 -15.04 -49.23
N LYS A 131 -14.60 -15.04 -49.96
CA LYS A 131 -14.65 -15.17 -51.43
C LYS A 131 -14.53 -13.82 -52.15
N ALA A 132 -14.12 -12.76 -51.43
CA ALA A 132 -14.09 -11.38 -51.89
C ALA A 132 -15.45 -10.88 -52.43
N GLN A 133 -16.56 -11.41 -51.90
CA GLN A 133 -17.91 -10.95 -52.22
C GLN A 133 -18.37 -9.96 -51.15
N SER A 134 -18.85 -8.80 -51.61
CA SER A 134 -19.47 -7.81 -50.74
C SER A 134 -20.88 -8.26 -50.35
N VAL A 135 -21.20 -8.21 -49.06
CA VAL A 135 -22.55 -8.44 -48.53
C VAL A 135 -22.94 -7.25 -47.67
N ILE A 136 -24.12 -6.70 -47.94
CA ILE A 136 -24.70 -5.56 -47.22
C ILE A 136 -25.77 -6.09 -46.27
N TYR A 137 -25.75 -5.60 -45.03
CA TYR A 137 -26.77 -5.86 -44.01
C TYR A 137 -27.32 -4.54 -43.50
N ASP A 138 -28.63 -4.46 -43.29
CA ASP A 138 -29.27 -3.30 -42.65
C ASP A 138 -29.73 -3.70 -41.25
N CYS A 139 -29.54 -2.83 -40.26
CA CYS A 139 -29.93 -3.12 -38.89
C CYS A 139 -30.44 -1.93 -38.08
N ASP A 140 -31.40 -2.21 -37.19
CA ASP A 140 -31.97 -1.22 -36.28
C ASP A 140 -30.95 -0.73 -35.23
N LYS A 141 -30.08 -1.65 -34.76
CA LYS A 141 -29.06 -1.41 -33.74
C LYS A 141 -27.72 -2.04 -34.12
N LEU A 142 -26.62 -1.35 -33.85
CA LEU A 142 -25.26 -1.76 -34.17
C LEU A 142 -24.37 -1.71 -32.92
N ILE A 143 -23.56 -2.75 -32.71
CA ILE A 143 -22.69 -2.90 -31.54
C ILE A 143 -21.27 -3.23 -32.00
N ILE A 144 -20.32 -2.34 -31.73
CA ILE A 144 -18.94 -2.50 -32.21
C ILE A 144 -18.06 -3.10 -31.11
N GLY A 145 -17.58 -4.33 -31.33
CA GLY A 145 -16.79 -5.13 -30.39
C GLY A 145 -15.41 -5.56 -30.91
N THR A 146 -14.84 -4.87 -31.92
CA THR A 146 -13.62 -5.30 -32.64
C THR A 146 -12.32 -5.36 -31.82
N GLY A 147 -12.36 -5.00 -30.54
CA GLY A 147 -11.20 -4.99 -29.63
C GLY A 147 -10.13 -3.96 -29.97
N LEU A 148 -9.07 -3.96 -29.15
CA LEU A 148 -7.85 -3.14 -29.32
C LEU A 148 -6.75 -3.90 -30.08
N ALA A 149 -6.57 -5.18 -29.73
CA ALA A 149 -5.49 -6.03 -30.20
C ALA A 149 -5.87 -6.85 -31.44
N SER A 150 -6.25 -6.15 -32.52
CA SER A 150 -6.75 -6.78 -33.77
C SER A 150 -5.88 -6.49 -34.99
N ASN A 151 -5.28 -5.30 -35.10
CA ASN A 151 -4.42 -4.90 -36.21
C ASN A 151 -3.03 -4.54 -35.66
N PRO A 152 -1.98 -5.36 -35.87
CA PRO A 152 -0.65 -5.05 -35.36
C PRO A 152 -0.02 -3.88 -36.14
N ASN A 153 0.86 -3.11 -35.49
CA ASN A 153 1.67 -2.13 -36.20
C ASN A 153 2.69 -2.87 -37.10
N PRO A 154 2.94 -2.38 -38.34
CA PRO A 154 3.90 -3.01 -39.24
C PRO A 154 5.32 -2.92 -38.66
N VAL A 155 6.16 -3.91 -38.96
CA VAL A 155 7.61 -3.77 -38.77
C VAL A 155 8.12 -2.80 -39.84
N ARG A 156 8.90 -1.81 -39.41
CA ARG A 156 9.52 -0.81 -40.29
C ARG A 156 10.91 -0.50 -39.75
N ILE A 157 11.91 -1.17 -40.29
CA ILE A 157 13.33 -0.93 -39.98
C ILE A 157 14.05 -0.72 -41.31
N ARG A 158 14.95 0.27 -41.40
CA ARG A 158 15.68 0.59 -42.63
C ARG A 158 16.48 -0.64 -43.10
N GLY A 159 16.41 -0.99 -44.38
CA GLY A 159 17.15 -2.14 -44.95
C GLY A 159 16.54 -3.51 -44.64
N GLN A 160 15.27 -3.57 -44.22
CA GLN A 160 14.56 -4.83 -43.96
C GLN A 160 14.44 -5.70 -45.23
N GLU A 161 14.33 -5.06 -46.40
CA GLU A 161 14.25 -5.74 -47.71
C GLU A 161 15.54 -6.50 -48.07
N ASP A 162 16.70 -5.97 -47.68
CA ASP A 162 18.01 -6.58 -47.95
C ASP A 162 18.47 -7.59 -46.89
N PHE A 163 17.75 -7.70 -45.75
CA PHE A 163 18.18 -8.45 -44.55
C PHE A 163 18.41 -9.95 -44.79
N GLY A 164 17.61 -10.56 -45.67
CA GLY A 164 17.76 -11.96 -46.09
C GLY A 164 17.39 -13.02 -45.04
N LYS A 165 16.71 -12.63 -43.95
CA LYS A 165 16.24 -13.50 -42.86
C LYS A 165 14.78 -13.15 -42.48
N PRO A 166 14.01 -14.04 -41.84
CA PRO A 166 12.63 -13.74 -41.41
C PRO A 166 12.54 -12.51 -40.50
N VAL A 167 11.63 -11.58 -40.84
CA VAL A 167 11.29 -10.41 -40.03
C VAL A 167 9.77 -10.34 -39.88
N PHE A 168 9.28 -10.42 -38.65
CA PHE A 168 7.84 -10.38 -38.37
C PHE A 168 7.54 -9.70 -37.03
N ASN A 169 6.26 -9.38 -36.82
CA ASN A 169 5.80 -8.83 -35.54
C ASN A 169 5.11 -9.90 -34.68
N HIS A 170 4.94 -9.57 -33.40
CA HIS A 170 4.28 -10.39 -32.39
C HIS A 170 2.92 -11.03 -32.76
N SER A 171 2.17 -10.56 -33.76
CA SER A 171 0.94 -11.23 -34.18
C SER A 171 1.16 -12.53 -34.95
N ARG A 172 2.40 -12.82 -35.37
CA ARG A 172 2.81 -14.04 -36.09
C ARG A 172 3.59 -15.00 -35.20
N LEU A 173 3.40 -14.93 -33.87
CA LEU A 173 4.03 -15.87 -32.93
C LEU A 173 3.43 -17.28 -33.04
N GLN A 174 2.15 -17.40 -33.40
CA GLN A 174 1.46 -18.69 -33.47
C GLN A 174 1.93 -19.53 -34.66
N ASP A 175 2.33 -18.89 -35.76
CA ASP A 175 2.75 -19.57 -36.99
C ASP A 175 4.24 -19.39 -37.30
N LEU A 176 4.72 -18.16 -37.58
CA LEU A 176 6.13 -17.92 -37.90
C LEU A 176 7.01 -18.06 -36.65
N GLY A 177 6.52 -17.66 -35.48
CA GLY A 177 7.19 -17.87 -34.20
C GLY A 177 7.37 -19.36 -33.88
N TYR A 178 6.33 -20.17 -34.11
CA TYR A 178 6.43 -21.63 -33.98
C TYR A 178 7.46 -22.21 -34.96
N GLN A 179 7.40 -21.84 -36.24
CA GLN A 179 8.38 -22.30 -37.24
C GLN A 179 9.82 -21.97 -36.84
N VAL A 180 10.10 -20.71 -36.47
CA VAL A 180 11.44 -20.26 -36.05
C VAL A 180 11.92 -20.91 -34.74
N ALA A 181 11.01 -21.23 -33.81
CA ALA A 181 11.36 -21.94 -32.57
C ALA A 181 11.77 -23.40 -32.82
N TYR A 182 11.10 -24.11 -33.74
CA TYR A 182 11.34 -25.53 -34.00
C TYR A 182 12.36 -25.81 -35.13
N ASP A 183 12.68 -24.83 -35.98
CA ASP A 183 13.67 -24.96 -37.05
C ASP A 183 15.10 -25.19 -36.49
N PRO A 184 15.77 -26.32 -36.77
CA PRO A 184 17.11 -26.60 -36.26
C PRO A 184 18.20 -25.71 -36.86
N ASP A 185 17.99 -25.12 -38.04
CA ASP A 185 18.96 -24.24 -38.70
C ASP A 185 18.93 -22.81 -38.12
N VAL A 186 17.87 -22.45 -37.40
CA VAL A 186 17.81 -21.22 -36.58
C VAL A 186 18.59 -21.44 -35.29
N THR A 187 19.69 -20.71 -35.11
CA THR A 187 20.50 -20.75 -33.88
C THR A 187 20.27 -19.51 -32.99
N SER A 188 19.98 -18.36 -33.62
CA SER A 188 20.00 -17.05 -32.97
C SER A 188 18.82 -16.16 -33.37
N VAL A 189 18.04 -15.67 -32.40
CA VAL A 189 16.83 -14.86 -32.65
C VAL A 189 16.92 -13.51 -31.96
N THR A 190 16.62 -12.43 -32.67
CA THR A 190 16.57 -11.07 -32.13
C THR A 190 15.14 -10.68 -31.79
N VAL A 191 14.86 -10.41 -30.52
CA VAL A 191 13.53 -9.97 -30.05
C VAL A 191 13.60 -8.49 -29.67
N VAL A 192 12.77 -7.64 -30.27
CA VAL A 192 12.80 -6.19 -30.07
C VAL A 192 11.61 -5.74 -29.23
N GLY A 193 11.87 -5.38 -27.97
CA GLY A 193 10.91 -4.84 -27.00
C GLY A 193 10.64 -5.76 -25.80
N ALA A 194 10.44 -5.14 -24.62
CA ALA A 194 10.27 -5.83 -23.34
C ALA A 194 8.89 -5.54 -22.71
N SER A 195 7.81 -5.75 -23.48
CA SER A 195 6.44 -5.88 -22.94
C SER A 195 6.14 -7.34 -22.56
N LYS A 196 4.97 -7.64 -21.97
CA LYS A 196 4.58 -9.04 -21.64
C LYS A 196 4.76 -9.98 -22.84
N THR A 197 4.27 -9.59 -24.03
CA THR A 197 4.45 -10.35 -25.28
C THR A 197 5.91 -10.44 -25.74
N GLY A 198 6.77 -9.50 -25.34
CA GLY A 198 8.21 -9.60 -25.52
C GLY A 198 8.84 -10.68 -24.63
N TYR A 199 8.45 -10.75 -23.35
CA TYR A 199 8.85 -11.84 -22.47
C TYR A 199 8.31 -13.20 -22.99
N ASP A 200 7.08 -13.24 -23.52
CA ASP A 200 6.51 -14.45 -24.13
C ASP A 200 7.33 -14.92 -25.36
N ALA A 201 7.70 -14.00 -26.25
CA ALA A 201 8.55 -14.30 -27.41
C ALA A 201 9.97 -14.75 -27.00
N VAL A 202 10.56 -14.12 -25.98
CA VAL A 202 11.86 -14.53 -25.42
C VAL A 202 11.77 -15.92 -24.81
N HIS A 203 10.73 -16.21 -24.03
CA HIS A 203 10.52 -17.53 -23.44
C HIS A 203 10.34 -18.60 -24.50
N LEU A 204 9.49 -18.38 -25.51
CA LEU A 204 9.24 -19.32 -26.61
C LEU A 204 10.52 -19.70 -27.35
N MET A 205 11.41 -18.73 -27.61
CA MET A 205 12.67 -18.98 -28.31
C MET A 205 13.70 -19.65 -27.38
N ALA A 206 13.83 -19.18 -26.13
CA ALA A 206 14.81 -19.72 -25.20
C ALA A 206 14.45 -21.13 -24.70
N SER A 207 13.16 -21.47 -24.52
CA SER A 207 12.73 -22.83 -24.16
C SER A 207 13.08 -23.86 -25.24
N HIS A 208 13.17 -23.42 -26.50
CA HIS A 208 13.59 -24.23 -27.66
C HIS A 208 15.11 -24.15 -27.95
N GLY A 209 15.91 -23.77 -26.94
CA GLY A 209 17.37 -23.78 -27.03
C GLY A 209 17.99 -22.68 -27.90
N LYS A 210 17.21 -21.73 -28.42
CA LYS A 210 17.75 -20.63 -29.23
C LYS A 210 18.55 -19.66 -28.35
N LYS A 211 19.62 -19.08 -28.90
CA LYS A 211 20.25 -17.89 -28.32
C LYS A 211 19.42 -16.66 -28.67
N VAL A 212 19.14 -15.78 -27.70
CA VAL A 212 18.21 -14.66 -27.90
C VAL A 212 18.90 -13.32 -27.64
N ASN A 213 18.96 -12.48 -28.67
CA ASN A 213 19.39 -11.09 -28.56
C ASN A 213 18.17 -10.22 -28.23
N TRP A 214 17.98 -9.87 -26.95
CA TRP A 214 16.82 -9.11 -26.49
C TRP A 214 17.09 -7.60 -26.53
N VAL A 215 16.64 -6.95 -27.60
CA VAL A 215 16.87 -5.53 -27.83
C VAL A 215 15.83 -4.69 -27.08
N ILE A 216 16.31 -3.80 -26.21
CA ILE A 216 15.51 -2.79 -25.51
C ILE A 216 15.98 -1.41 -25.95
N ARG A 217 15.11 -0.68 -26.66
CA ARG A 217 15.43 0.65 -27.20
C ARG A 217 15.83 1.64 -26.10
N GLU A 218 16.91 2.36 -26.32
CA GLU A 218 17.39 3.42 -25.42
C GLU A 218 16.50 4.66 -25.50
N SER A 219 16.01 5.01 -26.70
CA SER A 219 14.92 5.95 -26.93
C SER A 219 13.54 5.52 -26.37
N GLY A 220 13.43 4.27 -25.87
CA GLY A 220 12.17 3.64 -25.46
C GLY A 220 11.76 3.87 -24.01
N GLY A 221 10.55 3.42 -23.67
CA GLY A 221 10.01 3.48 -22.29
C GLY A 221 10.46 2.34 -21.36
N GLY A 222 11.62 1.74 -21.62
CA GLY A 222 12.17 0.58 -20.90
C GLY A 222 11.29 -0.68 -20.93
N GLY A 223 11.53 -1.58 -19.98
CA GLY A 223 10.66 -2.72 -19.69
C GLY A 223 9.29 -2.31 -19.14
N VAL A 224 8.34 -3.26 -19.14
CA VAL A 224 7.06 -3.14 -18.43
C VAL A 224 7.16 -3.71 -17.01
N TRP A 225 6.23 -3.34 -16.13
CA TRP A 225 6.18 -3.89 -14.77
C TRP A 225 5.79 -5.38 -14.84
N MET A 226 6.75 -6.27 -14.66
CA MET A 226 6.49 -7.70 -14.47
C MET A 226 6.39 -8.02 -12.98
N ALA A 227 5.28 -8.62 -12.56
CA ALA A 227 5.03 -9.04 -11.19
C ALA A 227 4.81 -10.55 -11.09
N HIS A 228 5.01 -11.12 -9.90
CA HIS A 228 4.48 -12.45 -9.60
C HIS A 228 2.96 -12.37 -9.38
N PRO A 229 2.22 -13.50 -9.50
CA PRO A 229 0.79 -13.52 -9.22
C PRO A 229 0.44 -13.18 -7.76
N TRP A 230 1.42 -13.32 -6.86
CA TRP A 230 1.33 -12.97 -5.44
C TRP A 230 2.25 -11.77 -5.14
N VAL A 231 1.78 -10.89 -4.26
CA VAL A 231 2.48 -9.69 -3.77
C VAL A 231 2.54 -9.73 -2.24
N LYS A 232 3.70 -9.45 -1.67
CA LYS A 232 3.95 -9.45 -0.22
C LYS A 232 3.61 -8.10 0.37
N MET A 233 2.60 -8.06 1.25
CA MET A 233 2.23 -6.83 1.96
C MET A 233 2.84 -6.77 3.36
N GLY A 234 4.16 -6.99 3.45
CA GLY A 234 4.90 -7.05 4.70
C GLY A 234 4.36 -8.15 5.63
N LYS A 235 4.10 -7.84 6.89
CA LYS A 235 3.58 -8.81 7.89
C LYS A 235 2.12 -9.24 7.67
N LEU A 236 1.41 -8.67 6.70
CA LEU A 236 0.02 -9.06 6.38
C LEU A 236 -0.07 -10.34 5.53
N GLY A 237 1.06 -10.83 4.99
CA GLY A 237 1.13 -12.05 4.19
C GLY A 237 1.13 -11.81 2.68
N ASP A 238 0.95 -12.91 1.94
CA ASP A 238 1.00 -12.96 0.47
C ASP A 238 -0.42 -12.83 -0.10
N PHE A 239 -0.65 -11.82 -0.93
CA PHE A 239 -1.95 -11.56 -1.56
C PHE A 239 -1.91 -11.84 -3.06
N ARG A 240 -2.92 -12.52 -3.61
CA ARG A 240 -3.11 -12.64 -5.06
C ARG A 240 -3.33 -11.23 -5.65
N LEU A 241 -2.42 -10.76 -6.51
CA LEU A 241 -2.38 -9.37 -7.00
C LEU A 241 -3.65 -8.99 -7.79
N GLU A 242 -4.21 -9.94 -8.54
CA GLU A 242 -5.47 -9.75 -9.29
C GLU A 242 -6.65 -9.47 -8.34
N TYR A 243 -6.80 -10.26 -7.27
CA TYR A 243 -7.88 -10.12 -6.28
C TYR A 243 -7.73 -8.78 -5.58
N LEU A 244 -6.51 -8.48 -5.12
CA LEU A 244 -6.14 -7.22 -4.50
C LEU A 244 -6.56 -6.01 -5.36
N ALA A 245 -6.28 -6.03 -6.67
CA ALA A 245 -6.69 -4.97 -7.60
C ALA A 245 -8.22 -4.85 -7.80
N THR A 246 -8.98 -5.91 -7.52
CA THR A 246 -10.46 -5.94 -7.54
C THR A 246 -11.13 -5.73 -6.19
N MET A 247 -10.38 -5.52 -5.09
CA MET A 247 -10.97 -5.28 -3.78
C MET A 247 -11.40 -3.81 -3.60
N ARG A 248 -12.57 -3.60 -2.98
CA ARG A 248 -13.11 -2.25 -2.71
C ARG A 248 -12.18 -1.38 -1.86
N PHE A 249 -11.41 -1.95 -0.94
CA PHE A 249 -10.42 -1.17 -0.17
C PHE A 249 -9.27 -0.65 -1.04
N PHE A 250 -8.89 -1.38 -2.09
CA PHE A 250 -7.79 -1.00 -2.98
C PHE A 250 -8.18 0.23 -3.82
N SER A 251 -9.45 0.35 -4.20
CA SER A 251 -9.99 1.53 -4.92
C SER A 251 -9.88 2.83 -4.13
N TRP A 252 -9.63 2.78 -2.82
CA TRP A 252 -9.38 3.98 -2.00
C TRP A 252 -8.02 4.59 -2.32
N PHE A 253 -7.03 3.75 -2.64
CA PHE A 253 -5.65 4.15 -2.94
C PHE A 253 -5.46 4.56 -4.41
N SER A 254 -6.41 4.28 -5.31
CA SER A 254 -6.42 4.80 -6.68
C SER A 254 -7.31 6.05 -6.83
N PRO A 255 -6.91 7.06 -7.62
CA PRO A 255 -7.78 8.14 -8.09
C PRO A 255 -8.99 7.60 -8.86
N CYS A 256 -10.14 8.26 -8.78
CA CYS A 256 -11.36 7.83 -9.48
C CYS A 256 -12.21 9.05 -9.85
N VAL A 257 -12.43 9.28 -11.14
CA VAL A 257 -13.21 10.43 -11.64
C VAL A 257 -14.73 10.22 -11.58
N TRP A 258 -15.21 9.01 -11.31
CA TRP A 258 -16.65 8.67 -11.26
C TRP A 258 -17.30 9.00 -9.89
N GLY A 259 -16.71 9.95 -9.15
CA GLY A 259 -17.29 10.56 -7.96
C GLY A 259 -17.52 9.59 -6.79
N ASP A 260 -18.78 9.48 -6.38
CA ASP A 260 -19.29 8.64 -5.29
C ASP A 260 -19.91 7.32 -5.79
N ALA A 261 -19.72 6.94 -7.06
CA ALA A 261 -20.31 5.73 -7.65
C ALA A 261 -20.05 4.46 -6.82
N ASP A 262 -18.86 4.31 -6.23
CA ASP A 262 -18.49 3.17 -5.38
C ASP A 262 -18.74 3.37 -3.88
N GLY A 263 -19.33 4.51 -3.48
CA GLY A 263 -19.66 4.85 -2.09
C GLY A 263 -18.50 5.41 -1.24
N PHE A 264 -17.26 5.40 -1.72
CA PHE A 264 -16.07 5.73 -0.89
C PHE A 264 -15.50 7.14 -1.11
N SER A 265 -16.32 8.08 -1.58
CA SER A 265 -15.89 9.45 -1.94
C SER A 265 -15.25 10.24 -0.80
N TYR A 266 -15.67 10.02 0.46
CA TYR A 266 -15.08 10.64 1.64
C TYR A 266 -13.66 10.12 1.92
N ILE A 267 -13.47 8.79 1.95
CA ILE A 267 -12.17 8.15 2.18
C ILE A 267 -11.20 8.55 1.07
N ARG A 268 -11.65 8.48 -0.19
CA ARG A 268 -10.87 8.93 -1.36
C ARG A 268 -10.53 10.42 -1.29
N SER A 269 -11.44 11.27 -0.81
CA SER A 269 -11.14 12.69 -0.59
C SER A 269 -10.10 12.91 0.50
N ALA A 270 -10.20 12.20 1.63
CA ALA A 270 -9.21 12.28 2.71
C ALA A 270 -7.81 11.83 2.23
N LEU A 271 -7.74 10.70 1.50
CA LEU A 271 -6.51 10.15 0.94
C LEU A 271 -5.90 11.02 -0.17
N HIS A 272 -6.66 11.47 -1.16
CA HIS A 272 -6.06 12.12 -2.33
C HIS A 272 -5.95 13.66 -2.21
N LYS A 273 -6.83 14.32 -1.46
CA LYS A 273 -6.83 15.80 -1.35
C LYS A 273 -5.96 16.34 -0.22
N THR A 274 -5.79 15.60 0.89
CA THR A 274 -4.96 16.06 2.02
C THR A 274 -3.46 15.77 1.80
N ARG A 275 -2.56 16.52 2.44
CA ARG A 275 -1.12 16.26 2.37
C ARG A 275 -0.75 14.92 3.05
N LEU A 276 -1.33 14.63 4.22
CA LEU A 276 -1.09 13.40 4.96
C LEU A 276 -1.65 12.17 4.20
N GLY A 277 -2.87 12.28 3.68
CA GLY A 277 -3.46 11.24 2.84
C GLY A 277 -2.58 10.91 1.63
N ARG A 278 -2.08 11.92 0.91
CA ARG A 278 -1.19 11.70 -0.23
C ARG A 278 0.12 11.04 0.16
N TYR A 279 0.65 11.32 1.35
CA TYR A 279 1.81 10.61 1.89
C TYR A 279 1.49 9.12 2.16
N ILE A 280 0.31 8.80 2.69
CA ILE A 280 -0.16 7.42 2.91
C ILE A 280 -0.34 6.69 1.57
N VAL A 281 -1.05 7.29 0.61
CA VAL A 281 -1.22 6.77 -0.76
C VAL A 281 0.15 6.54 -1.39
N HIS A 282 1.03 7.53 -1.32
CA HIS A 282 2.39 7.40 -1.81
C HIS A 282 3.11 6.18 -1.21
N LYS A 283 3.12 6.02 0.14
CA LYS A 283 3.79 4.88 0.79
C LYS A 283 3.17 3.51 0.44
N PHE A 284 1.87 3.45 0.20
CA PHE A 284 1.20 2.24 -0.27
C PHE A 284 1.73 1.79 -1.65
N TRP A 285 1.74 2.70 -2.63
CA TRP A 285 2.24 2.42 -3.98
C TRP A 285 3.76 2.25 -4.04
N GLU A 286 4.50 2.88 -3.13
CA GLU A 286 5.94 2.69 -2.93
C GLU A 286 6.26 1.27 -2.45
N SER A 287 5.46 0.74 -1.50
CA SER A 287 5.63 -0.60 -0.96
C SER A 287 5.46 -1.68 -2.02
N MET A 288 4.37 -1.62 -2.81
CA MET A 288 4.14 -2.59 -3.89
C MET A 288 5.20 -2.52 -4.99
N ARG A 289 5.71 -1.32 -5.30
CA ARG A 289 6.81 -1.18 -6.25
C ARG A 289 8.08 -1.85 -5.74
N ASN A 290 8.44 -1.59 -4.48
CA ASN A 290 9.65 -2.17 -3.90
C ASN A 290 9.56 -3.70 -3.82
N ASP A 291 8.41 -4.25 -3.47
CA ASP A 291 8.18 -5.71 -3.48
C ASP A 291 8.42 -6.33 -4.86
N ILE A 292 7.90 -5.71 -5.92
CA ILE A 292 8.15 -6.15 -7.30
C ILE A 292 9.64 -6.05 -7.67
N ILE A 293 10.31 -4.94 -7.35
CA ILE A 293 11.74 -4.76 -7.65
C ILE A 293 12.60 -5.79 -6.89
N GLU A 294 12.27 -6.04 -5.63
CA GLU A 294 13.01 -6.95 -4.77
C GLU A 294 12.81 -8.42 -5.17
N THR A 295 11.58 -8.81 -5.53
CA THR A 295 11.22 -10.18 -5.90
C THR A 295 11.75 -10.55 -7.30
N ASN A 296 11.72 -9.62 -8.27
CA ASN A 296 12.35 -9.84 -9.58
C ASN A 296 13.89 -9.77 -9.55
N GLY A 297 14.49 -9.25 -8.47
CA GLY A 297 15.95 -9.15 -8.36
C GLY A 297 16.62 -8.07 -9.23
N TYR A 298 15.87 -7.14 -9.85
CA TYR A 298 16.40 -6.15 -10.80
C TYR A 298 17.59 -5.33 -10.27
N ARG A 299 17.68 -5.11 -8.95
CA ARG A 299 18.77 -4.37 -8.28
C ARG A 299 19.75 -5.26 -7.51
N LYS A 300 19.53 -6.58 -7.52
CA LYS A 300 20.40 -7.60 -6.92
C LYS A 300 21.37 -8.15 -7.96
N GLU A 301 20.93 -8.26 -9.22
CA GLU A 301 21.67 -8.87 -10.33
C GLU A 301 21.85 -7.87 -11.48
N SER A 302 23.10 -7.60 -11.88
CA SER A 302 23.41 -6.62 -12.94
C SER A 302 22.82 -6.99 -14.30
N VAL A 303 22.69 -8.30 -14.60
CA VAL A 303 22.07 -8.79 -15.84
C VAL A 303 20.57 -8.48 -15.92
N LEU A 304 19.91 -8.16 -14.80
CA LEU A 304 18.48 -7.85 -14.72
C LEU A 304 18.18 -6.35 -14.63
N GLU A 305 19.18 -5.49 -14.39
CA GLU A 305 19.00 -4.04 -14.17
C GLU A 305 18.22 -3.37 -15.32
N HIS A 306 18.51 -3.78 -16.56
CA HIS A 306 17.90 -3.20 -17.76
C HIS A 306 16.43 -3.60 -17.97
N LEU A 307 15.90 -4.55 -17.20
CA LEU A 307 14.48 -4.89 -17.17
C LEU A 307 13.68 -3.98 -16.21
N GLU A 308 14.31 -3.27 -15.26
CA GLU A 308 13.60 -2.37 -14.36
C GLU A 308 12.87 -1.26 -15.16
N PRO A 309 11.54 -1.07 -15.00
CA PRO A 309 10.80 -0.05 -15.74
C PRO A 309 11.28 1.38 -15.46
N GLN A 310 11.73 2.07 -16.51
CA GLN A 310 12.47 3.33 -16.40
C GLN A 310 11.55 4.56 -16.31
N GLU A 311 10.49 4.51 -15.49
CA GLU A 311 9.51 5.60 -15.32
C GLU A 311 10.04 6.75 -14.42
N ARG A 312 11.25 7.23 -14.67
CA ARG A 312 11.97 8.18 -13.79
C ARG A 312 11.37 9.60 -13.77
N ARG A 313 11.65 10.32 -12.67
CA ARG A 313 11.40 11.76 -12.43
C ARG A 313 12.69 12.36 -11.82
N PRO A 314 13.02 13.65 -12.04
CA PRO A 314 14.19 14.31 -11.47
C PRO A 314 14.24 14.25 -9.94
N PRO A 315 15.44 14.21 -9.36
CA PRO A 315 15.67 14.02 -7.92
C PRO A 315 15.29 15.22 -7.04
N GLU A 316 14.92 16.37 -7.63
CA GLU A 316 14.70 17.65 -6.94
C GLU A 316 13.36 17.72 -6.17
N LEU A 317 12.46 16.77 -6.38
CA LEU A 317 11.16 16.68 -5.70
C LEU A 317 11.17 15.55 -4.66
N LEU A 318 10.70 15.84 -3.44
CA LEU A 318 10.54 14.93 -2.29
C LEU A 318 9.49 13.80 -2.49
N THR A 319 9.33 13.30 -3.72
CA THR A 319 8.34 12.29 -4.11
C THR A 319 8.97 11.34 -5.15
N PRO A 320 8.96 10.00 -4.93
CA PRO A 320 9.83 9.06 -5.64
C PRO A 320 9.56 8.83 -7.13
N GLN A 321 10.55 8.15 -7.72
CA GLN A 321 10.62 7.71 -9.12
C GLN A 321 9.64 6.56 -9.41
N GLY A 322 9.25 6.43 -10.69
CA GLY A 322 8.50 5.35 -11.34
C GLY A 322 7.77 4.35 -10.46
N SER A 323 6.43 4.34 -10.50
CA SER A 323 5.60 3.46 -9.67
C SER A 323 4.41 2.94 -10.46
N LEU A 324 3.91 1.75 -10.10
CA LEU A 324 2.61 1.21 -10.53
C LEU A 324 1.46 2.24 -10.49
N PHE A 325 1.55 3.24 -9.60
CA PHE A 325 0.62 4.37 -9.57
C PHE A 325 0.52 5.15 -10.91
N TRP A 326 1.48 5.05 -11.83
CA TRP A 326 1.47 5.80 -13.10
C TRP A 326 1.34 4.92 -14.35
N SER A 327 1.21 3.59 -14.17
CA SER A 327 1.33 2.64 -15.28
C SER A 327 0.21 1.62 -15.28
N ALA A 328 -0.42 1.45 -16.46
CA ALA A 328 -1.27 0.30 -16.75
C ALA A 328 -0.48 -0.84 -17.43
N ARG A 329 0.83 -0.63 -17.67
CA ARG A 329 1.74 -1.60 -18.31
C ARG A 329 2.23 -2.63 -17.29
N VAL A 330 1.33 -3.51 -16.86
CA VAL A 330 1.64 -4.60 -15.92
C VAL A 330 1.45 -5.96 -16.59
N GLY A 331 2.45 -6.82 -16.47
CA GLY A 331 2.41 -8.23 -16.87
C GLY A 331 2.69 -9.14 -15.69
N ILE A 332 2.33 -10.42 -15.82
CA ILE A 332 2.56 -11.44 -14.79
C ILE A 332 3.60 -12.44 -15.28
N LEU A 333 4.54 -12.83 -14.42
CA LEU A 333 5.43 -13.97 -14.66
C LEU A 333 4.62 -15.27 -14.53
N ASN A 334 4.38 -15.94 -15.65
CA ASN A 334 3.54 -17.15 -15.75
C ASN A 334 4.22 -18.32 -16.48
N TYR A 335 5.56 -18.33 -16.51
CA TYR A 335 6.40 -19.33 -17.16
C TYR A 335 6.60 -20.58 -16.28
N PRO A 336 6.97 -21.75 -16.84
CA PRO A 336 7.17 -22.99 -16.06
C PRO A 336 8.36 -22.92 -15.08
N SER A 337 9.36 -22.10 -15.38
CA SER A 337 10.58 -21.85 -14.60
C SER A 337 10.83 -20.35 -14.48
N ASP A 338 11.84 -19.94 -13.68
CA ASP A 338 12.31 -18.56 -13.68
C ASP A 338 12.88 -18.19 -15.06
N ILE A 339 12.21 -17.26 -15.75
CA ILE A 339 12.66 -16.78 -17.07
C ILE A 339 13.98 -16.00 -16.98
N HIS A 340 14.32 -15.45 -15.81
CA HIS A 340 15.59 -14.76 -15.62
C HIS A 340 16.79 -15.71 -15.64
N GLU A 341 16.59 -17.02 -15.47
CA GLU A 341 17.67 -18.01 -15.58
C GLU A 341 18.31 -18.04 -16.98
N TYR A 342 17.54 -17.74 -18.02
CA TYR A 342 18.09 -17.60 -19.37
C TYR A 342 19.06 -16.41 -19.51
N LEU A 343 18.93 -15.37 -18.67
CA LEU A 343 19.86 -14.24 -18.61
C LEU A 343 21.11 -14.61 -17.79
N ARG A 344 20.94 -15.35 -16.68
CA ARG A 344 22.07 -15.84 -15.86
C ARG A 344 22.98 -16.82 -16.61
N THR A 345 22.40 -17.62 -17.50
CA THR A 345 23.11 -18.62 -18.34
C THR A 345 23.62 -18.05 -19.68
N ASP A 346 23.52 -16.73 -19.91
CA ASP A 346 23.86 -16.04 -21.17
C ASP A 346 23.17 -16.68 -22.41
N GLN A 347 22.03 -17.35 -22.22
CA GLN A 347 21.21 -17.83 -23.34
C GLN A 347 20.41 -16.69 -23.97
N VAL A 348 19.89 -15.80 -23.13
CA VAL A 348 19.29 -14.52 -23.51
C VAL A 348 20.27 -13.43 -23.11
N LYS A 349 20.51 -12.47 -24.01
CA LYS A 349 21.37 -11.32 -23.76
C LYS A 349 20.61 -10.02 -24.02
N ILE A 350 20.52 -9.15 -23.02
CA ILE A 350 19.88 -7.84 -23.19
C ILE A 350 20.85 -6.89 -23.91
N ILE A 351 20.35 -6.21 -24.95
CA ILE A 351 21.05 -5.18 -25.69
C ILE A 351 20.24 -3.89 -25.55
N LYS A 352 20.66 -3.00 -24.65
CA LYS A 352 20.00 -1.71 -24.44
C LYS A 352 20.50 -0.68 -25.45
N GLN A 353 20.02 -0.76 -26.70
CA GLN A 353 20.40 0.12 -27.81
C GLN A 353 19.23 0.34 -28.78
N ASP A 354 19.28 1.44 -29.53
CA ASP A 354 18.40 1.67 -30.68
C ASP A 354 18.99 1.03 -31.95
N ILE A 355 18.14 0.34 -32.74
CA ILE A 355 18.50 -0.19 -34.06
C ILE A 355 18.48 0.96 -35.06
N ASP A 356 19.58 1.15 -35.79
CA ASP A 356 19.68 2.13 -36.87
C ASP A 356 19.22 1.52 -38.21
N HIS A 357 19.75 0.34 -38.58
CA HIS A 357 19.32 -0.37 -39.79
C HIS A 357 19.63 -1.88 -39.75
N LEU A 358 19.05 -2.58 -40.72
CA LEU A 358 19.31 -3.97 -41.07
C LEU A 358 20.14 -4.02 -42.35
N SER A 359 20.96 -5.07 -42.52
CA SER A 359 21.62 -5.37 -43.79
C SER A 359 21.70 -6.88 -44.04
N SER A 360 22.17 -7.26 -45.22
CA SER A 360 22.24 -8.65 -45.67
C SER A 360 22.97 -9.60 -44.72
N LEU A 361 22.64 -10.88 -44.86
CA LEU A 361 23.11 -12.00 -44.02
C LEU A 361 22.63 -11.94 -42.56
N GLY A 362 21.50 -11.27 -42.29
CA GLY A 362 20.92 -11.20 -40.94
C GLY A 362 21.62 -10.21 -40.00
N ASN A 363 22.28 -9.18 -40.53
CA ASN A 363 23.00 -8.21 -39.72
C ASN A 363 22.09 -7.09 -39.20
N VAL A 364 22.11 -6.85 -37.88
CA VAL A 364 21.39 -5.79 -37.18
C VAL A 364 22.41 -4.76 -36.67
N HIS A 365 22.32 -3.52 -37.15
CA HIS A 365 23.23 -2.43 -36.80
C HIS A 365 22.58 -1.48 -35.79
N PHE A 366 23.30 -1.16 -34.72
CA PHE A 366 22.86 -0.28 -33.64
C PHE A 366 23.41 1.15 -33.79
N ALA A 367 22.73 2.11 -33.18
CA ALA A 367 23.06 3.53 -33.26
C ALA A 367 24.46 3.89 -32.68
N ASN A 368 25.01 3.06 -31.79
CA ASN A 368 26.38 3.19 -31.27
C ASN A 368 27.47 2.60 -32.21
N GLY A 369 27.09 2.07 -33.38
CA GLY A 369 28.00 1.48 -34.35
C GLY A 369 28.35 0.01 -34.11
N THR A 370 27.73 -0.68 -33.14
CA THR A 370 27.89 -2.14 -33.01
C THR A 370 26.93 -2.89 -33.94
N THR A 371 27.33 -4.09 -34.35
CA THR A 371 26.52 -4.99 -35.19
C THR A 371 26.40 -6.35 -34.52
N ILE A 372 25.24 -6.98 -34.63
CA ILE A 372 25.05 -8.41 -34.34
C ILE A 372 24.50 -9.13 -35.57
N GLN A 373 24.74 -10.43 -35.64
CA GLN A 373 24.11 -11.30 -36.64
C GLN A 373 22.99 -12.13 -35.97
N THR A 374 21.93 -12.41 -36.72
CA THR A 374 20.79 -13.21 -36.22
C THR A 374 20.11 -13.97 -37.37
N ASP A 375 19.47 -15.09 -37.05
CA ASP A 375 18.71 -15.92 -37.99
C ASP A 375 17.24 -15.49 -38.16
N ALA A 376 16.66 -14.75 -37.21
CA ALA A 376 15.32 -14.17 -37.33
C ALA A 376 15.16 -12.93 -36.44
N LEU A 377 14.26 -12.01 -36.82
CA LEU A 377 13.92 -10.82 -36.03
C LEU A 377 12.42 -10.74 -35.72
N ILE A 378 12.08 -10.68 -34.44
CA ILE A 378 10.73 -10.59 -33.90
C ILE A 378 10.54 -9.20 -33.27
N ALA A 379 9.69 -8.36 -33.87
CA ALA A 379 9.45 -7.00 -33.38
C ALA A 379 8.12 -6.88 -32.61
N ILE A 380 8.20 -6.45 -31.35
CA ILE A 380 7.03 -6.18 -30.51
C ILE A 380 6.53 -4.75 -30.80
N THR A 381 5.94 -4.57 -31.98
CA THR A 381 5.49 -3.28 -32.53
C THR A 381 4.22 -2.72 -31.88
N GLY A 382 3.52 -3.50 -31.05
CA GLY A 382 2.22 -3.14 -30.48
C GLY A 382 1.11 -3.03 -31.53
N TRP A 383 -0.04 -2.51 -31.12
CA TRP A 383 -1.27 -2.50 -31.93
C TRP A 383 -1.55 -1.12 -32.54
N ASN A 384 -2.18 -1.12 -33.71
CA ASN A 384 -2.72 0.08 -34.32
C ASN A 384 -4.07 0.40 -33.66
N LEU A 385 -4.13 1.54 -32.95
CA LEU A 385 -5.32 1.96 -32.22
C LEU A 385 -6.36 2.66 -33.14
N ALA A 386 -6.01 2.90 -34.41
CA ALA A 386 -6.91 3.49 -35.39
C ALA A 386 -8.09 2.55 -35.72
N PRO A 387 -9.31 3.07 -35.95
CA PRO A 387 -10.41 2.28 -36.48
C PRO A 387 -10.07 1.70 -37.86
N SER A 388 -10.48 0.46 -38.10
CA SER A 388 -10.34 -0.21 -39.41
C SER A 388 -11.63 -0.25 -40.23
N ILE A 389 -12.74 0.25 -39.68
CA ILE A 389 -14.05 0.36 -40.35
C ILE A 389 -14.18 1.81 -40.83
N LYS A 390 -14.60 2.01 -42.09
CA LYS A 390 -14.94 3.34 -42.61
C LYS A 390 -16.32 3.76 -42.09
N TYR A 391 -16.42 4.96 -41.52
CA TYR A 391 -17.69 5.57 -41.13
C TYR A 391 -18.20 6.43 -42.28
N GLN A 392 -19.51 6.37 -42.55
CA GLN A 392 -20.16 7.10 -43.64
C GLN A 392 -21.41 7.86 -43.13
N PRO A 393 -21.61 9.13 -43.50
CA PRO A 393 -20.76 9.95 -44.38
C PRO A 393 -19.37 10.28 -43.79
N ASP A 394 -18.45 10.72 -44.64
CA ASP A 394 -17.07 11.04 -44.25
C ASP A 394 -17.06 12.14 -43.17
N GLY A 395 -16.35 11.92 -42.06
CA GLY A 395 -16.32 12.79 -40.88
C GLY A 395 -17.27 12.38 -39.73
N LEU A 396 -18.16 11.40 -39.95
CA LEU A 396 -19.04 10.86 -38.91
C LEU A 396 -18.27 10.24 -37.73
N ASP A 397 -17.09 9.67 -37.98
CA ASP A 397 -16.19 9.14 -36.95
C ASP A 397 -15.85 10.19 -35.88
N ALA A 398 -15.48 11.41 -36.32
CA ALA A 398 -15.19 12.53 -35.43
C ALA A 398 -16.41 12.99 -34.61
N GLU A 399 -17.62 12.94 -35.20
CA GLU A 399 -18.87 13.28 -34.50
C GLU A 399 -19.26 12.24 -33.45
N LEU A 400 -19.07 10.95 -33.76
CA LEU A 400 -19.35 9.83 -32.86
C LEU A 400 -18.34 9.71 -31.71
N GLY A 401 -17.28 10.52 -31.69
CA GLY A 401 -16.21 10.43 -30.69
C GLY A 401 -15.24 9.26 -30.92
N VAL A 402 -15.10 8.82 -32.16
CA VAL A 402 -14.15 7.79 -32.60
C VAL A 402 -12.85 8.49 -33.06
N PRO A 403 -11.65 7.90 -32.83
CA PRO A 403 -10.38 8.46 -33.30
C PRO A 403 -10.36 8.73 -34.81
N SER A 404 -10.27 10.01 -35.14
CA SER A 404 -10.20 10.58 -36.48
C SER A 404 -8.93 11.40 -36.63
N LEU A 405 -8.50 11.72 -37.86
CA LEU A 405 -7.36 12.61 -38.06
C LEU A 405 -7.65 13.99 -37.47
N LEU A 406 -6.68 14.57 -36.75
CA LEU A 406 -6.88 15.91 -36.16
C LEU A 406 -7.16 17.00 -37.21
N SER A 407 -6.70 16.79 -38.45
CA SER A 407 -6.98 17.63 -39.61
C SER A 407 -8.37 17.45 -40.23
N SER A 408 -9.12 16.39 -39.88
CA SER A 408 -10.51 16.20 -40.32
C SER A 408 -11.55 16.69 -39.31
N GLU A 409 -11.16 17.03 -38.08
CA GLU A 409 -12.05 17.72 -37.14
C GLU A 409 -12.34 19.16 -37.61
N THR A 410 -13.61 19.56 -37.66
CA THR A 410 -14.00 20.94 -37.95
C THR A 410 -13.56 21.89 -36.83
N ALA A 411 -13.33 23.17 -37.17
CA ALA A 411 -12.95 24.20 -36.18
C ALA A 411 -13.95 24.31 -35.00
N LYS A 412 -15.23 24.02 -35.23
CA LYS A 412 -16.27 23.98 -34.19
C LYS A 412 -16.07 22.79 -33.23
N GLN A 413 -15.79 21.59 -33.75
CA GLN A 413 -15.49 20.40 -32.93
C GLN A 413 -14.20 20.60 -32.13
N GLN A 414 -13.14 21.12 -32.77
CA GLN A 414 -11.87 21.41 -32.09
C GLN A 414 -12.07 22.42 -30.94
N SER A 415 -12.80 23.52 -31.18
CA SER A 415 -13.10 24.52 -30.15
C SER A 415 -13.90 23.92 -28.97
N LEU A 416 -14.95 23.16 -29.26
CA LEU A 416 -15.76 22.45 -28.26
C LEU A 416 -14.91 21.53 -27.39
N TRP A 417 -14.15 20.63 -28.01
CA TRP A 417 -13.34 19.67 -27.27
C TRP A 417 -12.16 20.32 -26.54
N ASN A 418 -11.56 21.39 -27.07
CA ASN A 418 -10.53 22.14 -26.34
C ASN A 418 -11.07 22.77 -25.06
N GLY A 419 -12.27 23.36 -25.10
CA GLY A 419 -12.95 23.88 -23.92
C GLY A 419 -13.25 22.80 -22.89
N LEU A 420 -13.90 21.71 -23.31
CA LEU A 420 -14.25 20.57 -22.45
C LEU A 420 -13.01 19.88 -21.86
N ASN A 421 -11.95 19.69 -22.66
CA ASN A 421 -10.69 19.07 -22.22
C ASN A 421 -10.02 19.92 -21.12
N LYS A 422 -10.03 21.25 -21.25
CA LYS A 422 -9.48 22.16 -20.23
C LYS A 422 -10.25 22.03 -18.91
N ILE A 423 -11.59 22.07 -18.95
CA ILE A 423 -12.45 21.92 -17.75
C ILE A 423 -12.22 20.55 -17.10
N ALA A 424 -12.12 19.48 -17.89
CA ALA A 424 -11.84 18.14 -17.42
C ALA A 424 -10.45 18.04 -16.78
N ASP A 425 -9.40 18.56 -17.41
CA ASP A 425 -8.03 18.60 -16.87
C ASP A 425 -8.00 19.34 -15.51
N GLU A 426 -8.58 20.54 -15.44
CA GLU A 426 -8.66 21.34 -14.20
C GLU A 426 -9.43 20.60 -13.10
N THR A 427 -10.53 19.94 -13.44
CA THR A 427 -11.34 19.14 -12.50
C THR A 427 -10.57 17.94 -11.96
N ILE A 428 -9.90 17.17 -12.83
CA ILE A 428 -9.09 16.00 -12.45
C ILE A 428 -7.97 16.43 -11.50
N LEU A 429 -7.20 17.46 -11.86
CA LEU A 429 -6.06 17.90 -11.07
C LEU A 429 -6.47 18.55 -9.73
N ARG A 430 -7.64 19.23 -9.68
CA ARG A 430 -8.21 19.76 -8.43
C ARG A 430 -8.70 18.65 -7.50
N GLN A 431 -9.28 17.57 -8.04
CA GLN A 431 -9.74 16.43 -7.25
C GLN A 431 -8.57 15.53 -6.79
N PHE A 432 -7.55 15.38 -7.63
CA PHE A 432 -6.40 14.50 -7.41
C PHE A 432 -5.07 15.25 -7.60
N PRO A 433 -4.66 16.13 -6.66
CA PRO A 433 -3.44 16.93 -6.80
C PRO A 433 -2.14 16.14 -6.99
N TYR A 434 -2.12 14.85 -6.64
CA TYR A 434 -0.97 13.98 -6.91
C TYR A 434 -0.73 13.78 -8.42
N LEU A 435 -1.79 13.83 -9.25
CA LEU A 435 -1.72 13.68 -10.70
C LEU A 435 -1.07 14.87 -11.42
N ALA A 436 -0.89 16.02 -10.75
CA ALA A 436 -0.28 17.22 -11.33
C ALA A 436 1.22 17.06 -11.66
N CYS A 437 1.86 15.99 -11.17
CA CYS A 437 3.28 15.72 -11.38
C CYS A 437 3.47 14.32 -12.00
N PRO A 438 3.22 14.12 -13.31
CA PRO A 438 3.51 12.84 -13.97
C PRO A 438 5.04 12.54 -14.04
N PRO A 439 5.44 11.31 -14.41
CA PRO A 439 6.83 10.99 -14.76
C PRO A 439 7.31 11.75 -16.01
N GLU A 440 8.63 11.87 -16.18
CA GLU A 440 9.22 12.58 -17.33
C GLU A 440 9.29 11.72 -18.59
N MET A 441 9.75 10.47 -18.46
CA MET A 441 9.85 9.55 -19.58
C MET A 441 8.46 9.11 -20.06
N LYS A 442 7.94 9.86 -21.03
CA LYS A 442 6.75 9.53 -21.81
C LYS A 442 7.19 8.71 -23.01
N ILE A 443 6.46 7.63 -23.30
CA ILE A 443 6.73 6.78 -24.47
C ILE A 443 6.75 7.67 -25.74
N PRO A 444 7.72 7.53 -26.66
CA PRO A 444 7.81 8.33 -27.89
C PRO A 444 6.74 7.96 -28.93
N TYR A 445 5.60 7.41 -28.50
CA TYR A 445 4.46 7.13 -29.35
C TYR A 445 3.62 8.39 -29.50
N LYS A 446 3.41 8.85 -30.73
CA LYS A 446 2.50 9.95 -31.05
C LYS A 446 1.62 9.53 -32.22
N GLN A 447 0.31 9.51 -32.02
CA GLN A 447 -0.64 9.41 -33.12
C GLN A 447 -1.13 10.80 -33.51
N LEU A 448 -1.40 10.99 -34.81
CA LEU A 448 -2.07 12.18 -35.38
C LEU A 448 -3.61 12.09 -35.28
N LEU A 449 -4.11 11.22 -34.40
CA LEU A 449 -5.52 10.94 -34.19
C LEU A 449 -6.04 11.60 -32.92
N SER A 450 -7.33 11.97 -32.92
CA SER A 450 -8.09 12.31 -31.73
C SER A 450 -8.24 11.09 -30.79
N PRO A 451 -8.46 11.30 -29.48
CA PRO A 451 -8.73 10.19 -28.56
C PRO A 451 -10.14 9.62 -28.77
N PHE A 452 -10.40 8.42 -28.26
CA PHE A 452 -11.76 7.96 -28.03
C PHE A 452 -12.47 8.88 -27.03
N ARG A 453 -13.68 9.32 -27.40
CA ARG A 453 -14.56 10.22 -26.65
C ARG A 453 -15.96 9.61 -26.59
N LEU A 454 -16.09 8.45 -25.95
CA LEU A 454 -17.35 7.76 -25.75
C LEU A 454 -17.91 8.02 -24.34
N PHE A 455 -19.19 8.37 -24.26
CA PHE A 455 -19.91 8.47 -22.98
C PHE A 455 -19.90 7.11 -22.29
N ARG A 456 -19.50 7.11 -21.01
CA ARG A 456 -19.23 5.90 -20.21
C ARG A 456 -18.24 4.90 -20.84
N GLY A 457 -17.52 5.25 -21.91
CA GLY A 457 -16.68 4.33 -22.67
C GLY A 457 -17.49 3.38 -23.58
N VAL A 458 -18.76 3.69 -23.83
CA VAL A 458 -19.73 2.83 -24.51
C VAL A 458 -20.50 3.54 -25.62
N ALA A 459 -21.12 4.70 -25.34
CA ALA A 459 -22.05 5.34 -26.27
C ALA A 459 -21.43 6.58 -26.96
N PRO A 460 -21.74 6.86 -28.24
CA PRO A 460 -21.41 8.14 -28.87
C PRO A 460 -22.08 9.32 -28.14
N PRO A 461 -21.34 10.39 -27.78
CA PRO A 461 -21.90 11.50 -27.00
C PRO A 461 -22.92 12.31 -27.80
N ASN A 462 -22.75 12.43 -29.13
CA ASN A 462 -23.69 13.12 -30.01
C ASN A 462 -25.05 12.38 -30.04
N LEU A 463 -25.04 11.08 -30.34
CA LEU A 463 -26.26 10.26 -30.42
C LEU A 463 -26.96 10.17 -29.07
N ALA A 464 -26.21 9.88 -28.00
CA ALA A 464 -26.76 9.80 -26.65
C ALA A 464 -27.42 11.11 -26.20
N SER A 465 -26.82 12.28 -26.52
CA SER A 465 -27.43 13.59 -26.20
C SER A 465 -28.71 13.91 -26.98
N GLN A 466 -28.93 13.22 -28.11
CA GLN A 466 -30.10 13.34 -28.98
C GLN A 466 -31.11 12.20 -28.75
N SER A 467 -30.86 11.32 -27.78
CA SER A 467 -31.64 10.10 -27.53
C SER A 467 -31.71 9.13 -28.73
N ASP A 468 -30.70 9.15 -29.61
CA ASP A 468 -30.50 8.09 -30.61
C ASP A 468 -29.74 6.92 -29.94
N TYR A 469 -30.47 5.81 -29.79
CA TYR A 469 -30.02 4.59 -29.13
C TYR A 469 -29.68 3.47 -30.14
N SER A 470 -29.22 3.82 -31.36
CA SER A 470 -28.92 2.85 -32.42
C SER A 470 -27.48 2.33 -32.46
N LEU A 471 -26.52 2.96 -31.75
CA LEU A 471 -25.11 2.56 -31.78
C LEU A 471 -24.47 2.51 -30.39
N ALA A 472 -23.78 1.42 -30.09
CA ALA A 472 -22.95 1.27 -28.91
C ALA A 472 -21.61 0.58 -29.22
N TYR A 473 -20.66 0.72 -28.31
CA TYR A 473 -19.35 0.07 -28.36
C TYR A 473 -19.12 -0.74 -27.10
N ILE A 474 -18.62 -1.97 -27.24
CA ILE A 474 -18.21 -2.80 -26.11
C ILE A 474 -16.68 -2.93 -26.04
N LYS A 475 -16.14 -2.97 -24.82
CA LYS A 475 -14.71 -3.12 -24.52
C LYS A 475 -13.81 -2.07 -25.18
N ARG A 476 -14.33 -0.84 -25.42
CA ARG A 476 -13.55 0.37 -25.74
C ARG A 476 -12.84 0.99 -24.52
N VAL A 477 -12.46 0.12 -23.61
CA VAL A 477 -11.75 0.37 -22.35
C VAL A 477 -10.81 -0.81 -22.13
N HIS A 478 -9.51 -0.53 -22.00
CA HIS A 478 -8.50 -1.53 -21.65
C HIS A 478 -8.48 -1.72 -20.13
N SER A 479 -8.42 -2.97 -19.65
CA SER A 479 -8.35 -3.27 -18.23
C SER A 479 -7.87 -4.69 -17.97
N THR A 480 -7.36 -4.93 -16.76
CA THR A 480 -7.06 -6.26 -16.20
C THR A 480 -8.33 -7.05 -15.88
N SER A 481 -9.40 -6.39 -15.42
CA SER A 481 -10.66 -7.00 -14.97
C SER A 481 -11.62 -7.27 -16.14
N ASN A 482 -11.21 -8.15 -17.05
CA ASN A 482 -11.80 -8.19 -18.39
C ASN A 482 -13.27 -8.65 -18.43
N MET A 483 -13.62 -9.68 -17.67
CA MET A 483 -14.96 -10.30 -17.64
C MET A 483 -15.99 -9.38 -16.97
N ILE A 484 -15.71 -8.91 -15.75
CA ILE A 484 -16.54 -7.94 -15.01
C ILE A 484 -16.94 -6.76 -15.90
N ILE A 485 -15.97 -6.16 -16.61
CA ILE A 485 -16.26 -5.04 -17.52
C ILE A 485 -17.09 -5.48 -18.73
N ALA A 486 -16.85 -6.66 -19.30
CA ALA A 486 -17.61 -7.16 -20.45
C ALA A 486 -19.10 -7.38 -20.11
N GLU A 487 -19.38 -8.05 -18.99
CA GLU A 487 -20.74 -8.38 -18.57
C GLU A 487 -21.52 -7.14 -18.07
N VAL A 488 -20.88 -6.26 -17.29
CA VAL A 488 -21.52 -5.01 -16.84
C VAL A 488 -21.74 -4.05 -18.01
N GLN A 489 -20.81 -3.96 -18.97
CA GLN A 489 -21.07 -3.23 -20.21
C GLN A 489 -22.18 -3.88 -21.05
N ALA A 490 -22.29 -5.22 -21.10
CA ALA A 490 -23.34 -5.89 -21.85
C ALA A 490 -24.74 -5.51 -21.33
N LEU A 491 -24.94 -5.52 -20.01
CA LEU A 491 -26.19 -5.08 -19.37
C LEU A 491 -26.48 -3.59 -19.64
N TRP A 492 -25.47 -2.72 -19.50
CA TRP A 492 -25.62 -1.29 -19.76
C TRP A 492 -25.95 -1.01 -21.25
N ILE A 493 -25.30 -1.71 -22.18
CA ILE A 493 -25.54 -1.61 -23.63
C ILE A 493 -26.96 -2.03 -23.98
N TYR A 494 -27.43 -3.17 -23.47
CA TYR A 494 -28.82 -3.59 -23.68
C TYR A 494 -29.80 -2.53 -23.14
N ALA A 495 -29.56 -1.97 -21.95
CA ALA A 495 -30.43 -0.95 -21.39
C ALA A 495 -30.41 0.35 -22.21
N PHE A 496 -29.23 0.82 -22.61
CA PHE A 496 -29.04 2.02 -23.45
C PHE A 496 -29.77 1.87 -24.79
N LEU A 497 -29.47 0.81 -25.55
CA LEU A 497 -30.01 0.60 -26.90
C LEU A 497 -31.53 0.39 -26.92
N ASN A 498 -32.15 0.06 -25.78
CA ASN A 498 -33.61 -0.08 -25.64
C ASN A 498 -34.25 1.08 -24.86
N GLY A 499 -33.55 2.20 -24.66
CA GLY A 499 -34.09 3.39 -23.99
C GLY A 499 -34.51 3.16 -22.53
N LYS A 500 -33.91 2.19 -21.85
CA LYS A 500 -34.22 1.81 -20.45
C LYS A 500 -33.39 2.59 -19.40
N LEU A 501 -32.52 3.52 -19.81
CA LEU A 501 -31.68 4.34 -18.92
C LEU A 501 -32.24 5.76 -18.76
N ASP A 502 -32.18 6.29 -17.55
CA ASP A 502 -32.50 7.68 -17.22
C ASP A 502 -31.19 8.49 -17.17
N LEU A 503 -30.85 9.19 -18.25
CA LEU A 503 -29.58 9.90 -18.44
C LEU A 503 -29.79 11.42 -18.47
N ASP A 504 -28.98 12.17 -17.72
CA ASP A 504 -28.93 13.63 -17.88
C ASP A 504 -28.16 14.02 -19.14
N ASN A 505 -28.91 14.30 -20.21
CA ASN A 505 -28.37 14.71 -21.51
C ASN A 505 -27.45 15.95 -21.44
N LYS A 506 -27.52 16.76 -20.38
CA LYS A 506 -26.66 17.95 -20.22
C LYS A 506 -25.23 17.62 -19.78
N ASP A 507 -25.02 16.53 -19.06
CA ASP A 507 -23.70 16.16 -18.50
C ASP A 507 -22.91 15.21 -19.43
N ILE A 508 -23.55 14.62 -20.45
CA ILE A 508 -22.96 13.61 -21.37
C ILE A 508 -21.60 14.04 -21.93
N TYR A 509 -21.50 15.24 -22.51
CA TYR A 509 -20.25 15.74 -23.10
C TYR A 509 -19.15 16.00 -22.05
N HIS A 510 -19.53 16.49 -20.87
CA HIS A 510 -18.61 16.78 -19.77
C HIS A 510 -18.06 15.49 -19.15
N GLN A 511 -18.92 14.50 -18.87
CA GLN A 511 -18.52 13.14 -18.43
C GLN A 511 -17.64 12.43 -19.47
N THR A 512 -17.96 12.59 -20.75
CA THR A 512 -17.16 12.04 -21.86
C THR A 512 -15.75 12.64 -21.87
N ALA A 513 -15.64 13.96 -21.70
CA ALA A 513 -14.34 14.63 -21.58
C ALA A 513 -13.59 14.16 -20.32
N LEU A 514 -14.23 14.09 -19.14
CA LEU A 514 -13.61 13.58 -17.92
C LEU A 514 -13.01 12.18 -18.11
N LEU A 515 -13.77 11.25 -18.71
CA LEU A 515 -13.29 9.89 -18.97
C LEU A 515 -12.10 9.86 -19.93
N SER A 516 -12.21 10.55 -21.06
CA SER A 516 -11.17 10.63 -22.10
C SER A 516 -9.88 11.29 -21.58
N ARG A 517 -10.01 12.25 -20.65
CA ARG A 517 -8.88 13.00 -20.07
C ARG A 517 -8.27 12.33 -18.85
N PHE A 518 -9.01 11.52 -18.10
CA PHE A 518 -8.50 10.86 -16.89
C PHE A 518 -7.27 10.00 -17.17
N GLY A 519 -7.35 9.15 -18.21
CA GLY A 519 -6.26 8.26 -18.60
C GLY A 519 -4.95 9.00 -18.87
N LYS A 520 -4.99 10.13 -19.58
CA LYS A 520 -3.81 10.96 -19.88
C LYS A 520 -3.02 11.38 -18.62
N HIS A 521 -3.72 11.67 -17.51
CA HIS A 521 -3.08 12.06 -16.25
C HIS A 521 -2.73 10.87 -15.37
N ARG A 522 -3.59 9.84 -15.33
CA ARG A 522 -3.46 8.67 -14.45
C ARG A 522 -2.48 7.61 -14.96
N TYR A 523 -2.32 7.51 -16.27
CA TYR A 523 -1.52 6.49 -16.96
C TYR A 523 -0.66 7.11 -18.10
N PRO A 524 0.16 8.14 -17.83
CA PRO A 524 0.92 8.87 -18.87
C PRO A 524 1.97 8.02 -19.60
N CYS A 525 2.32 6.86 -19.05
CA CYS A 525 3.26 5.90 -19.64
C CYS A 525 2.54 4.78 -20.43
N GLY A 526 1.24 4.91 -20.73
CA GLY A 526 0.45 3.96 -21.53
C GLY A 526 -0.06 4.54 -22.86
N PHE A 527 -1.12 3.94 -23.40
CA PHE A 527 -1.89 4.44 -24.55
C PHE A 527 -3.05 5.36 -24.15
N SER A 528 -3.22 5.56 -22.84
CA SER A 528 -4.28 6.30 -22.16
C SER A 528 -4.52 7.75 -22.56
N ALA A 529 -3.64 8.33 -23.40
CA ALA A 529 -3.88 9.62 -24.05
C ALA A 529 -4.79 9.54 -25.29
N TRP A 530 -4.99 8.34 -25.86
CA TRP A 530 -5.83 8.07 -27.03
C TRP A 530 -6.93 7.03 -26.77
N TYR A 531 -6.66 6.01 -25.95
CA TYR A 531 -7.58 4.91 -25.67
C TYR A 531 -7.75 4.74 -24.15
N PRO A 532 -8.97 4.76 -23.57
CA PRO A 532 -9.13 4.64 -22.12
C PRO A 532 -8.56 3.33 -21.55
N GLU A 533 -7.72 3.42 -20.53
CA GLU A 533 -7.18 2.26 -19.80
C GLU A 533 -7.40 2.41 -18.29
N PHE A 534 -7.83 1.35 -17.61
CA PHE A 534 -8.01 1.27 -16.16
C PHE A 534 -7.40 -0.04 -15.62
N ALA A 535 -6.25 0.04 -14.94
CA ALA A 535 -5.65 -1.13 -14.29
C ALA A 535 -6.22 -1.39 -12.89
N TYR A 536 -6.51 -0.32 -12.14
CA TYR A 536 -6.87 -0.36 -10.71
C TYR A 536 -8.23 0.28 -10.40
N ASP A 537 -8.90 0.76 -11.44
CA ASP A 537 -10.12 1.58 -11.34
C ASP A 537 -11.35 0.83 -11.91
N ALA A 538 -11.19 -0.47 -12.20
CA ALA A 538 -12.23 -1.29 -12.84
C ALA A 538 -13.51 -1.42 -11.99
N ILE A 539 -13.38 -1.56 -10.67
CA ILE A 539 -14.53 -1.71 -9.76
C ILE A 539 -15.35 -0.40 -9.66
N PRO A 540 -14.75 0.78 -9.39
CA PRO A 540 -15.50 2.04 -9.45
C PRO A 540 -16.12 2.35 -10.83
N TYR A 541 -15.51 1.89 -11.93
CA TYR A 541 -16.09 1.98 -13.27
C TYR A 541 -17.33 1.08 -13.41
N ALA A 542 -17.27 -0.16 -12.93
CA ALA A 542 -18.41 -1.07 -12.92
C ALA A 542 -19.56 -0.55 -12.03
N ASP A 543 -19.25 -0.06 -10.83
CA ASP A 543 -20.22 0.54 -9.92
C ASP A 543 -20.95 1.74 -10.55
N MET A 544 -20.25 2.57 -11.35
CA MET A 544 -20.88 3.68 -12.10
C MET A 544 -21.91 3.16 -13.12
N LEU A 545 -21.58 2.15 -13.91
CA LEU A 545 -22.51 1.57 -14.89
C LEU A 545 -23.72 0.91 -14.19
N LEU A 546 -23.48 0.22 -13.08
CA LEU A 546 -24.54 -0.38 -12.27
C LEU A 546 -25.44 0.71 -11.64
N ARG A 547 -24.89 1.86 -11.24
CA ARG A 547 -25.67 3.01 -10.75
C ARG A 547 -26.55 3.61 -11.84
N ASP A 548 -26.07 3.76 -13.07
CA ASP A 548 -26.90 4.19 -14.22
C ASP A 548 -28.05 3.19 -14.48
N LEU A 549 -27.83 1.89 -14.25
CA LEU A 549 -28.86 0.83 -14.28
C LEU A 549 -29.81 0.85 -13.05
N GLY A 550 -29.65 1.82 -12.14
CA GLY A 550 -30.44 1.97 -10.92
C GLY A 550 -30.10 0.97 -9.80
N ASN A 551 -28.91 0.38 -9.79
CA ASN A 551 -28.36 -0.33 -8.62
C ASN A 551 -27.64 0.69 -7.74
N HIS A 552 -28.20 1.02 -6.57
CA HIS A 552 -27.53 1.89 -5.61
C HIS A 552 -26.73 1.08 -4.60
N PRO A 553 -25.38 1.18 -4.58
CA PRO A 553 -24.56 0.58 -3.53
C PRO A 553 -24.80 1.28 -2.19
N ARG A 554 -25.80 0.82 -1.44
CA ARG A 554 -26.27 1.46 -0.21
C ARG A 554 -25.52 0.90 1.02
N VAL A 555 -24.24 1.25 1.13
CA VAL A 555 -23.39 0.91 2.27
C VAL A 555 -24.01 1.52 3.54
N ASP A 556 -24.45 0.68 4.47
CA ASP A 556 -24.92 1.12 5.79
C ASP A 556 -23.74 1.35 6.75
N GLY A 557 -24.03 1.79 7.98
CA GLY A 557 -23.00 2.03 9.01
C GLY A 557 -22.21 0.79 9.43
N GLU A 558 -22.55 -0.38 8.89
CA GLU A 558 -21.89 -1.67 9.11
C GLU A 558 -20.93 -2.07 7.97
N GLY A 559 -20.80 -1.24 6.93
CA GLY A 559 -20.04 -1.60 5.72
C GLY A 559 -20.76 -2.63 4.82
N ARG A 560 -22.02 -2.96 5.10
CA ARG A 560 -22.84 -3.89 4.31
C ARG A 560 -23.74 -3.11 3.37
N GLN A 561 -23.85 -3.51 2.10
CA GLN A 561 -24.86 -2.94 1.21
C GLN A 561 -26.18 -3.66 1.43
N LYS A 562 -27.13 -2.97 2.04
CA LYS A 562 -28.51 -3.43 2.09
C LYS A 562 -29.16 -3.21 0.72
N GLY A 563 -29.25 -4.27 -0.07
CA GLY A 563 -30.12 -4.31 -1.24
C GLY A 563 -31.56 -4.04 -0.81
N LYS A 564 -32.08 -2.86 -1.16
CA LYS A 564 -33.51 -2.56 -1.03
C LYS A 564 -34.04 -2.07 -2.37
N GLU A 565 -35.10 -2.74 -2.80
CA GLU A 565 -35.74 -2.55 -4.10
C GLU A 565 -36.08 -1.08 -4.37
N SER A 566 -35.61 -0.55 -5.50
CA SER A 566 -36.00 0.76 -6.00
C SER A 566 -35.91 0.78 -7.53
N CYS A 567 -37.02 1.16 -8.16
CA CYS A 567 -37.14 1.58 -9.56
C CYS A 567 -36.61 0.63 -10.65
N LEU A 568 -37.51 -0.23 -11.15
CA LEU A 568 -38.03 -0.18 -12.53
C LEU A 568 -39.34 -0.98 -12.54
N LYS A 569 -40.41 -0.45 -13.16
CA LYS A 569 -41.71 -1.16 -13.25
C LYS A 569 -41.75 -1.98 -14.55
N ASN A 570 -42.21 -3.23 -14.44
CA ASN A 570 -42.67 -4.13 -15.52
C ASN A 570 -41.73 -5.16 -16.19
N ASP A 571 -40.46 -5.33 -15.78
CA ASP A 571 -39.59 -6.39 -16.34
C ASP A 571 -38.98 -7.26 -15.20
N SER A 572 -39.36 -8.54 -15.14
CA SER A 572 -38.97 -9.45 -14.04
C SER A 572 -37.64 -10.18 -14.28
N LYS A 573 -37.26 -10.42 -15.54
CA LYS A 573 -36.01 -11.11 -15.88
C LYS A 573 -34.82 -10.17 -15.71
N PHE A 574 -34.94 -8.95 -16.23
CA PHE A 574 -33.94 -7.88 -16.05
C PHE A 574 -33.63 -7.58 -14.58
N LYS A 575 -34.65 -7.66 -13.70
CA LYS A 575 -34.46 -7.53 -12.24
C LYS A 575 -33.62 -8.65 -11.63
N ARG A 576 -33.79 -9.90 -12.08
CA ARG A 576 -33.07 -11.05 -11.54
C ARG A 576 -31.58 -10.97 -11.85
N GLU A 577 -31.21 -10.68 -13.10
CA GLU A 577 -29.82 -10.47 -13.50
C GLU A 577 -29.18 -9.30 -12.74
N LYS A 578 -29.91 -8.18 -12.61
CA LYS A 578 -29.50 -6.99 -11.83
C LYS A 578 -29.21 -7.30 -10.34
N CYS A 579 -29.92 -8.25 -9.73
CA CYS A 579 -29.66 -8.70 -8.35
C CYS A 579 -28.47 -9.67 -8.25
N LEU A 580 -28.36 -10.65 -9.16
CA LEU A 580 -27.26 -11.62 -9.16
C LEU A 580 -25.88 -10.95 -9.25
N TRP A 581 -25.77 -9.84 -9.99
CA TRP A 581 -24.54 -9.03 -10.04
C TRP A 581 -24.17 -8.36 -8.73
N ASN A 582 -25.16 -7.94 -7.94
CA ASN A 582 -24.93 -7.34 -6.64
C ASN A 582 -24.37 -8.37 -5.65
N ASP A 583 -24.94 -9.58 -5.63
CA ASP A 583 -24.49 -10.68 -4.77
C ASP A 583 -23.14 -11.26 -5.23
N SER A 584 -22.91 -11.37 -6.54
CA SER A 584 -21.63 -11.79 -7.11
C SER A 584 -20.51 -10.80 -6.73
N LEU A 585 -20.63 -9.51 -7.04
CA LEU A 585 -19.63 -8.51 -6.64
C LEU A 585 -19.43 -8.44 -5.11
N TYR A 586 -20.40 -8.89 -4.31
CA TYR A 586 -20.25 -9.10 -2.87
C TYR A 586 -19.39 -10.32 -2.49
N SER A 587 -19.58 -11.47 -3.13
CA SER A 587 -18.78 -12.66 -2.88
C SER A 587 -17.29 -12.42 -3.19
N TRP A 588 -17.01 -11.66 -4.26
CA TRP A 588 -15.68 -11.21 -4.66
C TRP A 588 -15.03 -10.17 -3.72
N SER A 589 -15.78 -9.53 -2.81
CA SER A 589 -15.30 -8.35 -2.05
C SER A 589 -15.38 -8.41 -0.52
N THR A 590 -15.82 -9.53 0.08
CA THR A 590 -15.89 -9.70 1.55
C THR A 590 -14.62 -10.34 2.14
N SER A 591 -14.24 -9.93 3.36
CA SER A 591 -13.09 -10.49 4.09
C SER A 591 -13.26 -11.95 4.54
N SER A 592 -14.45 -12.54 4.42
CA SER A 592 -14.70 -13.95 4.79
C SER A 592 -13.98 -14.94 3.87
N SER A 593 -13.63 -14.56 2.64
CA SER A 593 -12.84 -15.38 1.73
C SER A 593 -11.37 -15.47 2.13
N LEU A 594 -10.81 -14.47 2.82
CA LEU A 594 -9.45 -14.52 3.38
C LEU A 594 -9.31 -15.66 4.38
N TRP A 595 -10.23 -15.74 5.36
CA TRP A 595 -10.19 -16.78 6.39
C TRP A 595 -10.43 -18.19 5.83
N LYS A 596 -11.30 -18.34 4.83
CA LYS A 596 -11.47 -19.63 4.13
C LYS A 596 -10.23 -20.01 3.31
N ALA A 597 -9.68 -19.11 2.52
CA ALA A 597 -8.47 -19.39 1.72
C ALA A 597 -7.25 -19.72 2.61
N GLN A 598 -7.10 -19.01 3.73
CA GLN A 598 -5.99 -19.22 4.69
C GLN A 598 -6.15 -20.53 5.47
N SER A 599 -7.38 -20.92 5.83
CA SER A 599 -7.70 -22.23 6.40
C SER A 599 -7.35 -23.37 5.43
N PHE A 600 -7.76 -23.29 4.16
CA PHE A 600 -7.41 -24.29 3.15
C PHE A 600 -5.90 -24.35 2.88
N TYR A 601 -5.18 -23.22 2.93
CA TYR A 601 -3.72 -23.19 2.72
C TYR A 601 -2.94 -23.94 3.81
N GLN A 602 -3.32 -23.80 5.09
CA GLN A 602 -2.74 -24.57 6.19
C GLN A 602 -3.01 -26.08 6.03
N THR A 603 -4.20 -26.47 5.55
CA THR A 603 -4.51 -27.89 5.29
C THR A 603 -3.72 -28.44 4.10
N ALA A 604 -3.54 -27.65 3.03
CA ALA A 604 -2.84 -28.07 1.81
C ALA A 604 -1.31 -28.17 1.99
N THR A 605 -0.69 -27.33 2.83
CA THR A 605 0.77 -27.41 3.11
C THR A 605 1.14 -28.59 4.01
N VAL A 606 0.23 -29.04 4.88
CA VAL A 606 0.41 -30.28 5.67
C VAL A 606 0.22 -31.54 4.80
N ALA A 607 -0.65 -31.49 3.79
CA ALA A 607 -0.83 -32.59 2.83
C ALA A 607 0.35 -32.71 1.84
N SER A 608 0.83 -31.61 1.24
CA SER A 608 1.91 -31.67 0.24
C SER A 608 3.27 -32.04 0.83
N SER A 609 3.51 -31.75 2.12
CA SER A 609 4.73 -32.17 2.83
C SER A 609 4.74 -33.67 3.19
N THR A 610 3.57 -34.33 3.25
CA THR A 610 3.47 -35.78 3.53
C THR A 610 3.43 -36.65 2.27
N GLU A 611 2.97 -36.14 1.13
CA GLU A 611 3.05 -36.86 -0.16
C GLU A 611 4.44 -36.78 -0.81
N ASN A 612 5.13 -35.62 -0.75
CA ASN A 612 6.47 -35.48 -1.33
C ASN A 612 7.55 -36.33 -0.64
N ALA A 613 7.29 -36.82 0.59
CA ALA A 613 8.18 -37.73 1.30
C ALA A 613 8.01 -39.21 0.92
N ARG A 614 7.00 -39.58 0.12
CA ARG A 614 6.69 -40.99 -0.24
C ARG A 614 6.93 -41.35 -1.71
N LEU A 615 7.37 -40.39 -2.54
CA LEU A 615 7.55 -40.58 -3.99
C LEU A 615 9.03 -40.63 -4.44
N TYR A 616 9.98 -40.77 -3.51
CA TYR A 616 11.42 -40.82 -3.80
C TYR A 616 12.09 -42.19 -3.57
N ASP A 617 11.36 -43.22 -3.13
CA ASP A 617 11.94 -44.48 -2.62
C ASP A 617 11.85 -45.71 -3.55
N GLU A 618 11.34 -45.58 -4.79
CA GLU A 618 11.17 -46.72 -5.72
C GLU A 618 11.73 -46.48 -7.14
N ALA A 619 13.04 -46.67 -7.33
CA ALA A 619 13.63 -47.20 -8.57
C ALA A 619 15.10 -47.67 -8.36
N PRO A 620 15.57 -48.80 -8.94
CA PRO A 620 16.79 -49.46 -8.46
C PRO A 620 18.05 -49.36 -9.35
N GLY A 621 19.23 -49.34 -8.70
CA GLY A 621 20.37 -50.20 -9.07
C GLY A 621 21.48 -49.65 -9.98
N ARG A 622 22.57 -49.14 -9.36
CA ARG A 622 24.02 -49.18 -9.74
C ARG A 622 24.75 -48.11 -8.90
N GLY A 623 25.85 -48.35 -8.18
CA GLY A 623 26.54 -49.61 -7.88
C GLY A 623 27.99 -49.36 -7.39
N SER A 624 28.19 -49.32 -6.06
CA SER A 624 29.50 -49.19 -5.36
C SER A 624 30.24 -47.84 -5.56
N LEU A 625 31.14 -47.37 -4.68
CA LEU A 625 31.90 -48.05 -3.61
C LEU A 625 32.32 -47.02 -2.52
N PHE A 626 32.54 -47.51 -1.30
CA PHE A 626 33.14 -46.90 -0.09
C PHE A 626 32.20 -46.46 1.05
N GLN A 627 32.57 -46.93 2.24
CA GLN A 627 31.78 -46.99 3.47
C GLN A 627 32.73 -47.04 4.68
N HIS A 628 32.53 -46.13 5.64
CA HIS A 628 32.80 -46.24 7.08
C HIS A 628 31.94 -45.12 7.72
N GLN A 629 31.02 -45.38 8.66
CA GLN A 629 31.23 -45.73 10.07
C GLN A 629 32.02 -44.64 10.84
N ILE A 630 31.61 -44.15 12.02
CA ILE A 630 30.43 -44.37 12.89
C ILE A 630 30.41 -43.23 13.96
N GLN A 631 29.31 -43.07 14.71
CA GLN A 631 29.18 -42.36 16.02
C GLN A 631 29.08 -40.81 16.11
N ASP A 632 27.87 -40.37 16.47
CA ASP A 632 27.58 -39.35 17.51
C ASP A 632 28.09 -39.82 18.92
N PRO A 633 28.21 -38.99 19.99
CA PRO A 633 27.39 -37.78 20.26
C PRO A 633 28.03 -36.59 21.02
N ASP A 634 27.16 -35.61 21.31
CA ASP A 634 27.11 -34.66 22.43
C ASP A 634 28.08 -33.46 22.59
N ASP A 635 27.44 -32.38 23.08
CA ASP A 635 27.88 -31.18 23.77
C ASP A 635 28.78 -30.10 23.12
N PHE A 636 28.39 -28.85 23.43
CA PHE A 636 28.93 -27.57 22.98
C PHE A 636 29.33 -26.76 24.22
N GLU A 637 30.63 -26.47 24.41
CA GLU A 637 31.11 -25.21 25.02
C GLU A 637 32.65 -25.06 24.86
N ASP A 638 33.10 -23.82 25.04
CA ASP A 638 34.47 -23.33 25.29
C ASP A 638 35.53 -23.04 24.16
N TRP A 639 35.84 -21.73 24.09
CA TRP A 639 37.06 -20.91 23.86
C TRP A 639 38.23 -21.25 22.90
N GLU A 640 38.67 -20.15 22.25
CA GLU A 640 40.04 -19.66 22.02
C GLU A 640 41.05 -20.31 21.05
N GLU A 641 42.04 -19.44 20.72
CA GLU A 641 43.30 -19.55 19.97
C GLU A 641 43.30 -18.93 18.55
N ASP A 642 44.39 -18.36 18.03
CA ASP A 642 45.50 -17.48 18.51
C ASP A 642 46.47 -17.30 17.30
N GLU A 643 47.66 -16.73 17.53
CA GLU A 643 48.85 -16.64 16.63
C GLU A 643 48.88 -15.52 15.53
N ASP A 644 49.54 -14.40 15.84
CA ASP A 644 50.97 -14.09 15.55
C ASP A 644 51.57 -14.54 14.19
N ASP A 645 52.60 -13.93 13.56
CA ASP A 645 53.61 -12.92 13.96
C ASP A 645 54.23 -12.19 12.72
N TYR A 646 55.16 -11.25 12.97
CA TYR A 646 56.17 -10.61 12.10
C TYR A 646 55.80 -9.42 11.19
N GLY A 647 55.87 -8.22 11.79
CA GLY A 647 57.12 -7.44 11.70
C GLY A 647 57.35 -6.42 10.56
N ASN A 648 57.40 -5.14 10.98
CA ASN A 648 58.52 -4.16 10.79
C ASN A 648 58.26 -2.81 10.06
N HIS A 649 58.97 -1.80 10.58
CA HIS A 649 59.04 -0.35 10.30
C HIS A 649 59.72 0.02 8.95
N SER A 650 59.80 1.26 8.41
CA SER A 650 59.16 2.60 8.59
C SER A 650 59.71 3.62 7.54
N GLY A 651 58.97 4.70 7.21
CA GLY A 651 59.49 5.92 6.53
C GLY A 651 59.72 5.79 5.00
N THR A 652 59.82 6.85 4.17
CA THR A 652 59.80 8.32 4.42
C THR A 652 59.60 9.12 3.09
N MET A 653 59.22 10.40 3.20
CA MET A 653 59.52 11.53 2.28
C MET A 653 58.79 11.80 0.91
N THR A 654 57.86 12.77 0.98
CA THR A 654 57.80 14.07 0.24
C THR A 654 57.48 14.26 -1.27
N SER A 655 56.59 15.25 -1.49
CA SER A 655 56.41 16.14 -2.66
C SER A 655 55.65 15.56 -3.88
N ARG A 656 54.89 16.33 -4.69
CA ARG A 656 54.70 17.80 -4.82
C ARG A 656 53.32 18.10 -5.50
N SER A 657 52.77 19.31 -5.32
CA SER A 657 51.63 19.86 -6.08
C SER A 657 52.11 20.45 -7.45
N PRO A 658 51.30 21.07 -8.38
CA PRO A 658 50.27 22.12 -8.15
C PRO A 658 49.06 22.25 -9.15
N PHE A 659 48.19 23.23 -8.85
CA PHE A 659 47.44 24.18 -9.73
C PHE A 659 45.90 24.33 -9.63
N ASP A 660 45.53 25.59 -9.33
CA ASP A 660 44.22 26.19 -9.04
C ASP A 660 43.19 26.30 -10.17
N ARG A 661 41.91 26.43 -9.74
CA ARG A 661 40.86 27.46 -10.07
C ARG A 661 39.47 26.88 -9.67
N ARG A 662 38.43 27.62 -9.24
CA ARG A 662 38.12 29.08 -9.20
C ARG A 662 36.97 29.37 -8.20
N ASN A 663 36.84 30.64 -7.79
CA ASN A 663 35.75 31.38 -7.09
C ASN A 663 34.34 30.72 -7.01
N GLN A 664 33.59 30.76 -5.89
CA GLN A 664 33.11 31.91 -5.08
C GLN A 664 32.05 32.79 -5.78
N THR A 665 30.84 32.85 -5.21
CA THR A 665 30.01 34.07 -5.05
C THR A 665 28.86 33.80 -4.08
N ASP A 666 28.50 34.81 -3.30
CA ASP A 666 27.32 34.83 -2.44
C ASP A 666 26.71 36.25 -2.50
N ALA A 667 25.46 36.38 -2.05
CA ALA A 667 24.70 37.63 -1.88
C ALA A 667 24.26 38.45 -3.11
N HIS A 668 22.94 38.74 -3.13
CA HIS A 668 22.49 40.13 -3.21
C HIS A 668 21.69 40.45 -1.93
N SER A 669 22.19 41.41 -1.17
CA SER A 669 21.48 42.04 -0.05
C SER A 669 20.49 43.10 -0.56
N GLN A 670 19.56 43.54 0.30
CA GLN A 670 19.51 44.93 0.78
C GLN A 670 18.38 45.13 1.81
N GLN A 671 18.79 45.53 3.01
CA GLN A 671 18.01 46.34 3.97
C GLN A 671 17.85 47.78 3.37
N PRO A 672 17.00 48.69 3.89
CA PRO A 672 17.27 49.31 5.20
C PRO A 672 16.04 49.84 5.99
N LEU A 673 16.35 50.49 7.11
CA LEU A 673 15.41 51.04 8.11
C LEU A 673 14.90 52.45 7.79
N LEU A 674 13.72 52.75 8.34
CA LEU A 674 13.16 54.08 8.63
C LEU A 674 14.02 54.78 9.73
N LYS A 675 14.06 56.11 9.91
CA LYS A 675 13.17 57.22 9.47
C LYS A 675 13.90 58.58 9.64
N GLU A 676 13.50 59.60 8.87
CA GLU A 676 13.56 61.07 9.16
C GLU A 676 14.93 61.71 9.55
N ASP A 677 15.46 62.74 8.88
CA ASP A 677 14.83 64.03 8.53
C ASP A 677 15.39 64.72 7.25
N ASP A 678 14.62 65.70 6.74
CA ASP A 678 14.89 66.62 5.61
C ASP A 678 15.72 67.88 6.04
N PRO A 679 16.19 68.76 5.13
CA PRO A 679 16.61 68.56 3.74
C PRO A 679 18.03 69.15 3.44
N HIS A 680 18.62 68.73 2.32
CA HIS A 680 19.65 69.44 1.52
C HIS A 680 20.83 70.20 2.22
N ARG A 681 22.04 69.64 2.09
CA ARG A 681 23.07 69.98 1.05
C ARG A 681 24.51 70.07 1.61
N GLN A 682 25.46 69.70 0.74
CA GLN A 682 26.90 70.08 0.74
C GLN A 682 27.86 69.45 1.78
N SER A 683 28.46 68.34 1.35
CA SER A 683 29.91 68.17 1.11
C SER A 683 30.97 68.77 2.07
N ASN A 684 31.90 67.88 2.44
CA ASN A 684 33.36 68.08 2.56
C ASN A 684 33.99 68.68 3.84
N THR A 685 34.54 67.76 4.66
CA THR A 685 35.95 67.68 5.13
C THR A 685 36.58 68.73 6.07
N PHE A 686 37.68 68.30 6.72
CA PHE A 686 38.62 69.02 7.61
C PHE A 686 38.15 69.21 9.08
N ALA A 687 38.95 69.00 10.13
CA ALA A 687 40.36 68.54 10.28
C ALA A 687 40.57 67.87 11.68
N GLU A 688 41.76 67.51 12.23
CA GLU A 688 43.19 67.66 11.85
C GLU A 688 44.07 66.50 12.42
N ALA A 689 45.18 66.80 13.12
CA ALA A 689 46.26 65.95 13.68
C ALA A 689 46.15 65.78 15.23
N ASP A 690 46.97 65.01 15.98
CA ASP A 690 48.44 64.89 15.95
C ASP A 690 49.00 63.65 16.75
N ASP A 691 50.33 63.56 16.84
CA ASP A 691 51.21 62.39 17.14
C ASP A 691 51.35 61.91 18.62
N GLY A 692 51.90 60.69 18.83
CA GLY A 692 52.74 60.38 20.00
C GLY A 692 52.40 59.21 20.98
N LEU A 693 53.34 58.25 21.06
CA LEU A 693 53.86 57.52 22.28
C LEU A 693 53.31 56.15 22.78
N LEU A 694 54.26 55.21 22.83
CA LEU A 694 54.59 54.20 23.88
C LEU A 694 53.79 52.88 24.05
N ALA A 695 54.57 51.78 24.15
CA ALA A 695 54.13 50.41 24.44
C ALA A 695 54.23 50.04 25.94
N ARG A 696 53.35 49.13 26.42
CA ARG A 696 53.38 48.50 27.77
C ARG A 696 52.70 47.10 27.77
N PRO A 697 52.86 46.25 28.81
CA PRO A 697 53.28 44.85 28.61
C PRO A 697 52.29 43.76 29.07
N GLN A 698 52.70 42.50 28.87
CA GLN A 698 52.02 41.29 29.37
C GLN A 698 51.95 41.19 30.90
N MET A 699 50.91 40.53 31.42
CA MET A 699 50.89 40.01 32.79
C MET A 699 50.05 38.72 32.89
N SER A 700 50.50 37.79 33.74
CA SER A 700 49.88 36.47 33.93
C SER A 700 48.56 36.48 34.73
N ARG A 701 47.80 35.39 34.67
CA ARG A 701 46.92 34.98 35.78
C ARG A 701 47.15 33.51 36.14
N ARG A 702 47.81 33.29 37.27
CA ARG A 702 47.89 32.00 37.99
C ARG A 702 46.70 31.89 38.97
N SER A 703 46.32 30.68 39.36
CA SER A 703 45.17 30.41 40.24
C SER A 703 45.48 30.61 41.72
N THR A 704 44.42 30.77 42.54
CA THR A 704 44.41 30.35 43.96
C THR A 704 42.99 30.10 44.48
N PHE A 705 42.69 28.83 44.80
CA PHE A 705 42.04 28.35 46.03
C PHE A 705 40.81 29.09 46.65
N ARG A 706 39.66 28.38 46.77
CA ARG A 706 39.27 27.59 47.98
C ARG A 706 37.74 27.47 48.22
N SER A 707 37.16 26.31 47.91
CA SER A 707 35.94 25.77 48.55
C SER A 707 35.93 24.25 48.36
N ARG A 708 36.57 23.45 49.21
CA ARG A 708 36.07 23.01 50.53
C ARG A 708 34.64 22.41 50.42
N THR A 709 34.59 21.16 49.96
CA THR A 709 33.50 20.16 50.16
C THR A 709 32.05 20.66 50.06
N PRO A 710 31.50 20.78 48.85
CA PRO A 710 30.06 20.67 48.60
C PRO A 710 29.64 19.20 48.45
N ASP A 711 30.35 18.41 47.64
CA ASP A 711 29.81 17.21 46.99
C ASP A 711 29.28 16.14 47.96
N ILE A 712 30.04 15.80 49.01
CA ILE A 712 29.63 14.82 50.04
C ILE A 712 28.39 15.30 50.84
N VAL A 713 28.17 16.61 51.00
CA VAL A 713 27.03 17.18 51.73
C VAL A 713 25.84 17.43 50.79
N GLU A 714 26.11 17.78 49.55
CA GLU A 714 25.12 17.99 48.51
C GLU A 714 24.50 16.66 48.07
N ASP A 715 25.30 15.60 47.92
CA ASP A 715 24.83 14.24 47.60
C ASP A 715 24.01 13.61 48.75
N LYS A 716 24.40 13.84 50.02
CA LYS A 716 23.56 13.49 51.19
C LYS A 716 22.18 14.14 51.12
N ASN A 717 22.12 15.42 50.74
CA ASN A 717 20.87 16.16 50.62
C ASN A 717 20.05 15.76 49.38
N LEU A 718 20.69 15.46 48.26
CA LEU A 718 20.06 14.95 47.05
C LEU A 718 19.44 13.57 47.29
N THR A 719 20.18 12.66 47.92
CA THR A 719 19.73 11.33 48.31
C THR A 719 18.55 11.40 49.29
N ARG A 720 18.64 12.22 50.35
CA ARG A 720 17.51 12.40 51.28
C ARG A 720 16.26 12.98 50.59
N ARG A 721 16.42 13.93 49.67
CA ARG A 721 15.31 14.48 48.87
C ARG A 721 14.71 13.46 47.91
N LYS A 722 15.55 12.62 47.26
CA LYS A 722 15.12 11.50 46.39
C LYS A 722 14.16 10.58 47.14
N TYR A 723 14.50 10.16 48.36
CA TYR A 723 13.64 9.31 49.19
C TYR A 723 12.38 9.99 49.72
N ILE A 724 12.47 11.23 50.24
CA ILE A 724 11.27 11.95 50.70
C ILE A 724 10.26 12.14 49.56
N LEU A 725 10.74 12.43 48.34
CA LEU A 725 9.89 12.50 47.15
C LEU A 725 9.33 11.13 46.78
N ALA A 726 10.16 10.07 46.73
CA ALA A 726 9.71 8.72 46.43
C ALA A 726 8.64 8.21 47.41
N SER A 727 8.86 8.36 48.73
CA SER A 727 7.86 8.00 49.75
C SER A 727 6.59 8.83 49.64
N GLY A 728 6.69 10.12 49.31
CA GLY A 728 5.53 10.98 49.05
C GLY A 728 4.72 10.54 47.84
N PHE A 729 5.40 10.22 46.72
CA PHE A 729 4.75 9.68 45.52
C PHE A 729 4.18 8.27 45.74
N LEU A 730 4.80 7.44 46.59
CA LEU A 730 4.26 6.15 46.97
C LEU A 730 2.95 6.28 47.77
N VAL A 731 2.90 7.13 48.79
CA VAL A 731 1.66 7.37 49.55
C VAL A 731 0.57 7.93 48.62
N LEU A 732 0.93 8.87 47.74
CA LEU A 732 0.00 9.43 46.76
C LEU A 732 -0.49 8.39 45.75
N SER A 733 0.36 7.48 45.27
CA SER A 733 -0.03 6.42 44.34
C SER A 733 -0.96 5.42 45.03
N LEU A 734 -0.65 4.96 46.25
CA LEU A 734 -1.48 4.02 47.00
C LEU A 734 -2.90 4.57 47.25
N ILE A 735 -3.01 5.82 47.72
CA ILE A 735 -4.32 6.47 47.94
C ILE A 735 -5.08 6.65 46.62
N SER A 736 -4.40 7.09 45.56
CA SER A 736 -5.05 7.32 44.25
C SER A 736 -5.53 6.02 43.62
N PHE A 737 -4.78 4.92 43.78
CA PHE A 737 -5.17 3.60 43.30
C PHE A 737 -6.44 3.10 44.00
N VAL A 738 -6.49 3.19 45.33
CA VAL A 738 -7.68 2.80 46.11
C VAL A 738 -8.90 3.61 45.69
N ILE A 739 -8.77 4.93 45.53
CA ILE A 739 -9.87 5.78 45.03
C ILE A 739 -10.30 5.33 43.62
N GLN A 740 -9.35 5.09 42.72
CA GLN A 740 -9.63 4.64 41.36
C GLN A 740 -10.41 3.32 41.34
N THR A 741 -9.95 2.31 42.08
CA THR A 741 -10.55 0.97 42.09
C THR A 741 -11.95 0.98 42.72
N GLU A 742 -12.12 1.61 43.89
CA GLU A 742 -13.42 1.74 44.55
C GLU A 742 -14.45 2.49 43.69
N THR A 743 -13.99 3.52 42.97
CA THR A 743 -14.84 4.29 42.06
C THR A 743 -15.18 3.48 40.81
N ALA A 744 -14.25 2.69 40.27
CA ALA A 744 -14.51 1.81 39.13
C ALA A 744 -15.50 0.68 39.47
N VAL A 745 -15.33 0.04 40.63
CA VAL A 745 -16.26 -0.97 41.17
C VAL A 745 -17.65 -0.38 41.35
N TYR A 746 -17.77 0.84 41.88
CA TYR A 746 -19.05 1.54 42.02
C TYR A 746 -19.73 1.83 40.66
N ILE A 747 -18.97 2.29 39.67
CA ILE A 747 -19.49 2.58 38.32
C ILE A 747 -20.06 1.32 37.64
N GLN A 748 -19.42 0.18 37.83
CA GLN A 748 -19.84 -1.09 37.23
C GLN A 748 -20.99 -1.72 38.02
N HIS A 749 -20.77 -2.04 39.30
CA HIS A 749 -21.71 -2.85 40.08
C HIS A 749 -22.95 -2.09 40.58
N GLU A 750 -22.83 -0.80 40.90
CA GLU A 750 -23.88 -0.02 41.60
C GLU A 750 -24.56 0.98 40.67
N LEU A 751 -23.82 1.53 39.69
CA LEU A 751 -24.38 2.40 38.65
C LEU A 751 -24.67 1.67 37.32
N HIS A 752 -24.39 0.37 37.23
CA HIS A 752 -24.65 -0.49 36.07
C HIS A 752 -24.14 0.06 34.73
N TRP A 753 -22.93 0.67 34.74
CA TRP A 753 -22.28 1.21 33.54
C TRP A 753 -21.17 0.29 33.06
N ASP A 754 -21.57 -0.88 32.56
CA ASP A 754 -20.69 -1.96 32.13
C ASP A 754 -20.06 -1.68 30.75
N LYS A 755 -19.05 -0.80 30.76
CA LYS A 755 -18.30 -0.35 29.58
C LYS A 755 -16.78 -0.47 29.79
N PRO A 756 -16.26 -1.71 29.99
CA PRO A 756 -14.89 -1.96 30.40
C PRO A 756 -13.84 -1.42 29.42
N TYR A 757 -14.06 -1.52 28.10
CA TYR A 757 -13.12 -1.00 27.12
C TYR A 757 -13.18 0.54 27.04
N CYS A 758 -14.36 1.15 27.14
CA CYS A 758 -14.49 2.60 27.26
C CYS A 758 -13.82 3.15 28.54
N MET A 759 -13.96 2.45 29.67
CA MET A 759 -13.25 2.76 30.92
C MET A 759 -11.74 2.67 30.74
N LEU A 760 -11.23 1.59 30.13
CA LEU A 760 -9.80 1.43 29.82
C LEU A 760 -9.29 2.60 28.97
N TYR A 761 -9.98 2.91 27.87
CA TYR A 761 -9.60 3.98 26.95
C TYR A 761 -9.55 5.36 27.63
N LEU A 762 -10.59 5.72 28.41
CA LEU A 762 -10.66 7.01 29.10
C LEU A 762 -9.65 7.13 30.25
N THR A 763 -9.46 6.06 31.02
CA THR A 763 -8.49 6.06 32.14
C THR A 763 -7.05 6.12 31.63
N HIS A 764 -6.67 5.31 30.64
CA HIS A 764 -5.29 5.28 30.14
C HIS A 764 -4.99 6.45 29.19
N GLY A 765 -6.01 6.99 28.51
CA GLY A 765 -5.88 8.20 27.70
C GLY A 765 -5.61 9.46 28.53
N SER A 766 -6.04 9.50 29.80
CA SER A 766 -5.84 10.66 30.68
C SER A 766 -4.37 10.91 31.06
N TRP A 767 -3.49 9.92 30.85
CA TRP A 767 -2.04 10.09 31.05
C TRP A 767 -1.46 11.19 30.15
N SER A 768 -2.10 11.50 29.02
CA SER A 768 -1.77 12.65 28.16
C SER A 768 -1.79 14.02 28.90
N LEU A 769 -2.49 14.11 30.03
CA LEU A 769 -2.62 15.32 30.84
C LEU A 769 -1.51 15.49 31.90
N LEU A 770 -0.69 14.46 32.15
CA LEU A 770 0.35 14.48 33.20
C LEU A 770 1.35 15.63 33.02
N TRP A 771 1.89 15.77 31.81
CA TRP A 771 2.87 16.79 31.47
C TRP A 771 2.25 18.18 31.34
N PRO A 772 1.09 18.40 30.66
CA PRO A 772 0.36 19.66 30.73
C PRO A 772 0.08 20.15 32.16
N PHE A 773 -0.37 19.26 33.05
CA PHE A 773 -0.65 19.59 34.44
C PHE A 773 0.62 19.93 35.24
N GLN A 774 1.68 19.13 35.09
CA GLN A 774 2.98 19.41 35.70
C GLN A 774 3.60 20.71 35.15
N LEU A 775 3.47 20.99 33.86
CA LEU A 775 3.91 22.23 33.21
C LEU A 775 3.17 23.44 33.80
N LEU A 776 1.86 23.33 34.04
CA LEU A 776 1.07 24.35 34.71
C LEU A 776 1.57 24.61 36.15
N ILE A 777 1.84 23.56 36.93
CA ILE A 777 2.43 23.68 38.28
C ILE A 777 3.80 24.37 38.22
N LEU A 778 4.70 23.93 37.32
CA LEU A 778 6.02 24.52 37.14
C LEU A 778 5.94 25.99 36.69
N ARG A 779 4.96 26.34 35.84
CA ARG A 779 4.69 27.71 35.41
C ARG A 779 4.18 28.57 36.57
N ILE A 780 3.34 28.01 37.44
CA ILE A 780 2.84 28.66 38.67
C ILE A 780 3.98 28.90 39.66
N GLN A 781 4.85 27.92 39.90
CA GLN A 781 6.03 28.07 40.75
C GLN A 781 7.03 29.09 40.18
N LYS A 782 7.18 29.15 38.85
CA LYS A 782 8.10 30.05 38.15
C LYS A 782 7.38 31.26 37.52
N ARG A 783 6.34 31.79 38.18
CA ARG A 783 5.57 32.98 37.72
C ARG A 783 6.43 34.19 37.37
N LYS A 784 7.54 34.40 38.10
CA LYS A 784 8.50 35.52 37.90
C LYS A 784 9.34 35.44 36.61
N LEU A 785 9.34 34.31 35.88
CA LEU A 785 10.00 34.21 34.58
C LEU A 785 9.02 34.59 33.45
N SER A 786 9.54 35.23 32.40
CA SER A 786 8.81 35.40 31.13
C SER A 786 8.56 34.04 30.48
N TRP A 787 7.49 33.95 29.67
CA TRP A 787 7.09 32.70 29.04
C TRP A 787 8.21 32.09 28.19
N ASP A 788 8.87 32.90 27.35
CA ASP A 788 9.95 32.42 26.46
C ASP A 788 11.18 31.94 27.23
N ALA A 789 11.53 32.60 28.34
CA ALA A 789 12.64 32.18 29.20
C ALA A 789 12.31 30.87 29.95
N PHE A 790 11.06 30.72 30.40
CA PHE A 790 10.56 29.48 31.00
C PHE A 790 10.54 28.33 29.99
N TRP A 791 9.95 28.54 28.81
CA TRP A 791 9.79 27.54 27.76
C TRP A 791 11.13 27.08 27.19
N ARG A 792 12.05 27.99 26.85
CA ARG A 792 13.40 27.63 26.39
C ARG A 792 14.16 26.79 27.41
N ARG A 793 14.07 27.12 28.71
CA ARG A 793 14.68 26.34 29.79
C ARG A 793 14.03 24.96 29.97
N HIS A 794 12.70 24.87 29.83
CA HIS A 794 11.96 23.61 29.93
C HIS A 794 12.28 22.67 28.77
N VAL A 795 12.24 23.16 27.53
CA VAL A 795 12.60 22.37 26.33
C VAL A 795 14.07 21.96 26.35
N SER A 796 14.97 22.82 26.81
CA SER A 796 16.39 22.47 26.99
C SER A 796 16.58 21.36 28.03
N LEU A 797 15.86 21.40 29.16
CA LEU A 797 15.87 20.35 30.18
C LEU A 797 15.36 19.02 29.62
N LEU A 798 14.25 19.03 28.88
CA LEU A 798 13.71 17.81 28.26
C LEU A 798 14.64 17.24 27.18
N ARG A 799 15.22 18.09 26.32
CA ARG A 799 16.15 17.66 25.25
C ARG A 799 17.41 17.03 25.84
N THR A 800 18.03 17.68 26.82
CA THR A 800 19.25 17.14 27.47
C THR A 800 18.96 15.86 28.24
N THR A 801 17.82 15.79 28.95
CA THR A 801 17.43 14.55 29.66
C THR A 801 17.13 13.42 28.68
N ALA A 802 16.48 13.69 27.53
CA ALA A 802 16.26 12.68 26.49
C ALA A 802 17.57 12.18 25.85
N GLN A 803 18.57 13.04 25.70
CA GLN A 803 19.90 12.65 25.22
C GLN A 803 20.67 11.78 26.25
N MET A 804 20.49 12.03 27.55
CA MET A 804 21.00 11.16 28.62
C MET A 804 20.35 9.77 28.58
N VAL A 805 19.04 9.70 28.33
CA VAL A 805 18.27 8.44 28.21
C VAL A 805 18.68 7.66 26.96
N GLU A 806 18.80 8.32 25.81
CA GLU A 806 19.22 7.69 24.53
C GLU A 806 20.60 7.05 24.62
N ARG A 807 21.52 7.64 25.39
CA ARG A 807 22.92 7.18 25.54
C ARG A 807 23.19 6.36 26.81
N GLN A 808 22.27 6.34 27.76
CA GLN A 808 22.45 5.79 29.11
C GLN A 808 23.68 6.38 29.86
N ASP A 809 23.96 7.66 29.62
CA ASP A 809 25.13 8.38 30.15
C ASP A 809 24.71 9.68 30.86
N LEU A 810 25.30 9.95 32.02
CA LEU A 810 25.09 11.13 32.85
C LEU A 810 25.88 12.34 32.34
N HIS A 811 27.05 12.13 31.72
CA HIS A 811 28.03 13.17 31.38
C HIS A 811 28.07 13.50 29.88
N LEU A 812 27.00 14.12 29.37
CA LEU A 812 26.94 14.62 28.00
C LEU A 812 28.15 15.53 27.67
N SER A 813 29.01 15.09 26.75
CA SER A 813 30.18 15.85 26.31
C SER A 813 29.76 17.22 25.75
N SER A 814 30.23 18.30 26.39
CA SER A 814 29.76 19.67 26.14
C SER A 814 30.31 20.29 24.86
N ARG A 815 29.91 19.78 23.69
CA ARG A 815 30.04 20.47 22.39
C ARG A 815 29.05 19.91 21.36
N ASN A 816 27.94 20.62 21.18
CA ASN A 816 26.97 20.53 20.07
C ASN A 816 26.86 19.16 19.36
N ASP A 817 26.13 18.21 19.94
CA ASP A 817 25.50 17.15 19.13
C ASP A 817 24.29 17.76 18.40
N PRO A 818 24.29 17.87 17.05
CA PRO A 818 23.18 18.43 16.31
C PRO A 818 21.95 17.52 16.30
N ARG A 819 22.09 16.23 16.64
CA ARG A 819 20.98 15.27 16.56
C ARG A 819 19.86 15.60 17.55
N SER A 820 18.65 15.29 17.11
CA SER A 820 17.43 15.43 17.91
C SER A 820 17.09 14.08 18.53
N PRO A 821 16.86 13.97 19.85
CA PRO A 821 16.48 12.72 20.50
C PRO A 821 15.00 12.34 20.23
N VAL A 822 14.23 13.19 19.54
CA VAL A 822 12.79 12.97 19.28
C VAL A 822 12.50 11.65 18.53
N PRO A 823 13.25 11.23 17.49
CA PRO A 823 13.01 9.95 16.82
C PRO A 823 13.23 8.75 17.74
N TYR A 824 14.24 8.80 18.61
CA TYR A 824 14.45 7.79 19.65
C TYR A 824 13.25 7.75 20.60
N MET A 825 12.87 8.89 21.18
CA MET A 825 11.75 8.96 22.13
C MET A 825 10.42 8.46 21.52
N LEU A 826 10.15 8.78 20.25
CA LEU A 826 8.96 8.28 19.55
C LEU A 826 9.04 6.77 19.30
N LYS A 827 10.17 6.26 18.77
CA LYS A 827 10.36 4.82 18.52
C LYS A 827 10.26 4.01 19.81
N THR A 828 10.88 4.50 20.89
CA THR A 828 10.86 3.87 22.22
C THR A 828 9.47 3.94 22.86
N THR A 829 8.75 5.07 22.75
CA THR A 829 7.35 5.15 23.22
C THR A 829 6.47 4.13 22.50
N VAL A 830 6.58 4.04 21.15
CA VAL A 830 5.82 3.06 20.36
C VAL A 830 6.19 1.64 20.75
N PHE A 831 7.48 1.33 20.92
CA PHE A 831 7.94 -0.01 21.31
C PHE A 831 7.42 -0.43 22.69
N ILE A 832 7.63 0.40 23.71
CA ILE A 832 7.18 0.15 25.09
C ILE A 832 5.65 0.02 25.13
N THR A 833 4.92 0.90 24.44
CA THR A 833 3.44 0.86 24.47
C THR A 833 2.89 -0.32 23.68
N THR A 834 3.51 -0.70 22.55
CA THR A 834 3.09 -1.86 21.75
C THR A 834 3.37 -3.19 22.46
N ALA A 835 4.43 -3.26 23.28
CA ALA A 835 4.71 -4.42 24.12
C ALA A 835 3.59 -4.74 25.13
N LEU A 836 2.74 -3.75 25.49
CA LEU A 836 1.55 -3.93 26.31
C LEU A 836 0.24 -4.12 25.52
N THR A 837 0.03 -3.37 24.44
CA THR A 837 -1.35 -2.92 24.13
C THR A 837 -2.24 -3.82 23.29
N VAL A 838 -1.75 -4.52 22.25
CA VAL A 838 -2.66 -4.87 21.13
C VAL A 838 -3.31 -6.26 21.23
N ALA A 839 -2.61 -7.30 21.73
CA ALA A 839 -3.19 -8.65 21.83
C ALA A 839 -3.62 -8.98 23.26
N GLY A 840 -2.69 -8.95 24.22
CA GLY A 840 -2.93 -9.40 25.61
C GLY A 840 -3.96 -8.57 26.35
N ALA A 841 -3.90 -7.23 26.28
CA ALA A 841 -4.85 -6.37 26.99
C ALA A 841 -6.26 -6.44 26.40
N ILE A 842 -6.41 -6.50 25.07
CA ILE A 842 -7.73 -6.58 24.42
C ILE A 842 -8.38 -7.94 24.70
N VAL A 843 -7.66 -9.04 24.50
CA VAL A 843 -8.16 -10.39 24.81
C VAL A 843 -8.44 -10.52 26.32
N GLY A 844 -7.54 -10.05 27.18
CA GLY A 844 -7.68 -10.15 28.63
C GLY A 844 -8.88 -9.38 29.18
N VAL A 845 -9.10 -8.14 28.74
CA VAL A 845 -10.28 -7.35 29.16
C VAL A 845 -11.57 -7.99 28.64
N LEU A 846 -11.60 -8.50 27.42
CA LEU A 846 -12.79 -9.18 26.89
C LEU A 846 -13.07 -10.51 27.62
N VAL A 847 -12.05 -11.31 27.93
CA VAL A 847 -12.20 -12.58 28.65
C VAL A 847 -12.62 -12.36 30.10
N VAL A 848 -12.04 -11.37 30.80
CA VAL A 848 -12.41 -11.10 32.20
C VAL A 848 -13.78 -10.44 32.32
N ALA A 849 -14.13 -9.50 31.43
CA ALA A 849 -15.39 -8.77 31.52
C ALA A 849 -16.62 -9.58 31.06
N TYR A 850 -16.44 -10.52 30.12
CA TYR A 850 -17.55 -11.31 29.55
C TYR A 850 -17.47 -12.81 29.86
N GLY A 851 -16.42 -13.29 30.55
CA GLY A 851 -16.23 -14.70 30.90
C GLY A 851 -17.13 -15.23 32.01
N ASP A 852 -17.79 -14.34 32.77
CA ASP A 852 -18.74 -14.70 33.85
C ASP A 852 -20.19 -14.36 33.48
N SER A 853 -20.46 -13.91 32.24
CA SER A 853 -21.79 -13.49 31.77
C SER A 853 -22.69 -14.66 31.30
N GLY A 854 -22.67 -15.78 32.02
CA GLY A 854 -23.62 -16.88 31.86
C GLY A 854 -24.81 -16.70 32.82
N PRO A 855 -26.07 -16.89 32.40
CA PRO A 855 -27.20 -16.79 33.31
C PRO A 855 -27.15 -17.92 34.37
N GLU A 856 -27.45 -17.57 35.63
CA GLU A 856 -27.62 -18.55 36.71
C GLU A 856 -28.84 -19.43 36.45
N GLU A 857 -28.64 -20.67 35.99
CA GLU A 857 -29.61 -21.76 36.12
C GLU A 857 -28.93 -23.13 35.99
N GLY A 858 -29.06 -23.98 37.02
CA GLY A 858 -28.77 -25.41 36.94
C GLY A 858 -27.39 -25.88 37.45
N GLU A 859 -27.37 -27.07 38.05
CA GLU A 859 -26.20 -27.66 38.70
C GLU A 859 -25.12 -28.15 37.71
N GLY A 860 -23.85 -27.93 38.07
CA GLY A 860 -22.76 -28.84 37.73
C GLY A 860 -21.86 -28.49 36.52
N THR A 861 -20.54 -28.55 36.76
CA THR A 861 -19.43 -28.64 35.78
C THR A 861 -19.01 -27.40 34.97
N GLY A 862 -19.85 -26.38 34.74
CA GLY A 862 -19.46 -25.22 33.89
C GLY A 862 -18.52 -24.16 34.50
N THR A 863 -18.46 -24.04 35.84
CA THR A 863 -17.83 -22.88 36.52
C THR A 863 -16.32 -22.98 36.77
N ALA A 864 -15.68 -24.11 36.43
CA ALA A 864 -14.25 -24.32 36.67
C ALA A 864 -13.36 -23.79 35.52
N ASP A 865 -13.76 -23.98 34.27
CA ASP A 865 -12.95 -23.62 33.10
C ASP A 865 -12.79 -22.11 32.94
N ASN A 866 -13.88 -21.33 33.09
CA ASN A 866 -13.81 -19.87 32.98
C ASN A 866 -12.95 -19.24 34.08
N ARG A 867 -12.98 -19.79 35.30
CA ARG A 867 -12.07 -19.38 36.39
C ARG A 867 -10.61 -19.71 36.09
N THR A 868 -10.36 -20.87 35.47
CA THR A 868 -9.00 -21.29 35.11
C THR A 868 -8.43 -20.42 34.00
N LEU A 869 -9.25 -20.11 32.98
CA LEU A 869 -8.91 -19.17 31.92
C LEU A 869 -8.63 -17.75 32.47
N GLY A 870 -9.49 -17.25 33.38
CA GLY A 870 -9.29 -15.98 34.06
C GLY A 870 -7.98 -15.92 34.84
N ASN A 871 -7.65 -16.98 35.61
CA ASN A 871 -6.40 -17.07 36.35
C ASN A 871 -5.16 -17.10 35.41
N ILE A 872 -5.24 -17.80 34.27
CA ILE A 872 -4.18 -17.82 33.26
C ILE A 872 -3.98 -16.42 32.64
N VAL A 873 -5.08 -15.73 32.30
CA VAL A 873 -5.04 -14.35 31.76
C VAL A 873 -4.42 -13.39 32.77
N ILE A 874 -4.79 -13.48 34.05
CA ILE A 874 -4.19 -12.68 35.13
C ILE A 874 -2.68 -12.97 35.24
N GLY A 875 -2.27 -14.23 35.25
CA GLY A 875 -0.85 -14.63 35.32
C GLY A 875 -0.02 -14.08 34.14
N VAL A 876 -0.52 -14.22 32.91
CA VAL A 876 0.13 -13.64 31.71
C VAL A 876 0.17 -12.11 31.80
N GLY A 877 -0.91 -11.49 32.26
CA GLY A 877 -0.98 -10.04 32.50
C GLY A 877 0.08 -9.54 33.48
N SER A 878 0.28 -10.25 34.61
CA SER A 878 1.31 -9.91 35.59
C SER A 878 2.74 -10.01 35.02
N VAL A 879 3.03 -11.03 34.19
CA VAL A 879 4.34 -11.17 33.54
C VAL A 879 4.58 -10.05 32.52
N LEU A 880 3.58 -9.73 31.70
CA LEU A 880 3.67 -8.62 30.73
C LEU A 880 3.81 -7.26 31.43
N TYR A 881 3.15 -7.06 32.57
CA TYR A 881 3.30 -5.86 33.39
C TYR A 881 4.73 -5.73 33.95
N GLY A 882 5.28 -6.79 34.54
CA GLY A 882 6.67 -6.79 35.02
C GLY A 882 7.68 -6.55 33.89
N LEU A 883 7.45 -7.11 32.69
CA LEU A 883 8.26 -6.82 31.51
C LEU A 883 8.19 -5.34 31.10
N TYR A 884 6.99 -4.75 31.11
CA TYR A 884 6.81 -3.31 30.87
C TYR A 884 7.59 -2.47 31.89
N GLU A 885 7.56 -2.82 33.17
CA GLU A 885 8.28 -2.09 34.21
C GLU A 885 9.79 -2.06 33.97
N VAL A 886 10.37 -3.22 33.60
CA VAL A 886 11.78 -3.35 33.24
C VAL A 886 12.11 -2.57 31.96
N LEU A 887 11.27 -2.67 30.92
CA LEU A 887 11.49 -1.95 29.66
C LEU A 887 11.39 -0.42 29.85
N TYR A 888 10.42 0.06 30.63
CA TYR A 888 10.28 1.48 30.96
C TYR A 888 11.48 2.00 31.76
N LYS A 889 11.97 1.25 32.76
CA LYS A 889 13.18 1.63 33.51
C LYS A 889 14.41 1.66 32.61
N LYS A 890 14.60 0.65 31.76
CA LYS A 890 15.81 0.51 30.91
C LYS A 890 15.86 1.47 29.71
N LEU A 891 14.71 1.81 29.12
CA LEU A 891 14.67 2.54 27.85
C LEU A 891 14.10 3.96 27.95
N ALA A 892 13.41 4.30 29.04
CA ALA A 892 12.70 5.58 29.15
C ALA A 892 12.98 6.38 30.45
N CYS A 893 13.59 5.77 31.46
CA CYS A 893 14.05 6.50 32.65
C CYS A 893 15.45 7.10 32.43
N PRO A 894 15.77 8.27 32.99
CA PRO A 894 17.12 8.82 32.98
C PRO A 894 18.12 7.93 33.75
N PRO A 895 19.41 7.93 33.36
CA PRO A 895 20.44 7.16 34.05
C PRO A 895 20.63 7.61 35.51
N GLU A 896 21.20 6.72 36.31
CA GLU A 896 21.41 6.94 37.73
C GLU A 896 22.37 8.13 37.98
N GLY A 897 22.19 8.83 39.11
CA GLY A 897 22.81 10.13 39.36
C GLY A 897 22.06 11.34 38.80
N THR A 898 21.05 11.15 37.92
CA THR A 898 20.18 12.25 37.47
C THR A 898 19.42 12.88 38.65
N SER A 899 19.37 14.21 38.73
CA SER A 899 18.73 14.91 39.85
C SER A 899 17.22 14.61 39.94
N PRO A 900 16.63 14.39 41.14
CA PRO A 900 15.25 13.94 41.29
C PRO A 900 14.19 14.83 40.62
N GLY A 901 14.46 16.13 40.53
CA GLY A 901 13.60 17.09 39.83
C GLY A 901 13.60 16.91 38.31
N ARG A 902 14.70 16.51 37.69
CA ARG A 902 14.75 16.19 36.25
C ARG A 902 14.01 14.89 35.97
N SER A 903 14.29 13.84 36.75
CA SER A 903 13.62 12.53 36.63
C SER A 903 12.11 12.64 36.77
N THR A 904 11.61 13.39 37.76
CA THR A 904 10.18 13.65 37.96
C THR A 904 9.51 14.40 36.79
N ILE A 905 10.22 15.33 36.12
CA ILE A 905 9.68 16.05 34.95
C ILE A 905 9.67 15.15 33.71
N PHE A 906 10.74 14.36 33.53
CA PHE A 906 10.89 13.49 32.39
C PHE A 906 9.91 12.32 32.41
N ALA A 907 9.73 11.65 33.55
CA ALA A 907 8.79 10.54 33.73
C ALA A 907 7.36 10.90 33.30
N ASN A 908 6.83 12.04 33.76
CA ASN A 908 5.50 12.53 33.36
C ASN A 908 5.44 12.97 31.89
N THR A 909 6.55 13.44 31.31
CA THR A 909 6.65 13.72 29.86
C THR A 909 6.50 12.42 29.07
N VAL A 910 7.21 11.35 29.45
CA VAL A 910 7.07 10.03 28.81
C VAL A 910 5.67 9.44 29.03
N GLY A 911 5.14 9.49 30.26
CA GLY A 911 3.77 9.07 30.55
C GLY A 911 2.73 9.78 29.68
N SER A 912 2.94 11.06 29.36
CA SER A 912 2.07 11.81 28.44
C SER A 912 2.22 11.40 26.98
N LEU A 913 3.42 10.98 26.54
CA LEU A 913 3.62 10.41 25.21
C LEU A 913 2.91 9.05 25.10
N ILE A 914 2.97 8.21 26.13
CA ILE A 914 2.23 6.93 26.22
C ILE A 914 0.73 7.19 26.19
N GLY A 915 0.21 8.12 27.02
CA GLY A 915 -1.20 8.51 27.03
C GLY A 915 -1.70 9.11 25.72
N SER A 916 -0.85 9.89 25.03
CA SER A 916 -1.16 10.42 23.70
C SER A 916 -1.21 9.32 22.65
N PHE A 917 -0.32 8.33 22.71
CA PHE A 917 -0.39 7.14 21.85
C PHE A 917 -1.68 6.35 22.10
N THR A 918 -2.05 6.13 23.37
CA THR A 918 -3.33 5.52 23.76
C THR A 918 -4.53 6.25 23.15
N LEU A 919 -4.62 7.58 23.29
CA LEU A 919 -5.69 8.38 22.69
C LEU A 919 -5.72 8.31 21.15
N LEU A 920 -4.56 8.18 20.50
CA LEU A 920 -4.46 8.14 19.03
C LEU A 920 -4.69 6.75 18.42
N VAL A 921 -4.53 5.68 19.20
CA VAL A 921 -4.57 4.28 18.71
C VAL A 921 -5.72 3.47 19.30
N LEU A 922 -5.92 3.50 20.64
CA LEU A 922 -6.89 2.63 21.31
C LEU A 922 -8.35 3.11 21.17
N TRP A 923 -8.61 4.22 20.47
CA TRP A 923 -9.96 4.58 20.01
C TRP A 923 -10.41 3.75 18.81
N ILE A 924 -9.50 3.18 18.01
CA ILE A 924 -9.83 2.47 16.77
C ILE A 924 -10.74 1.24 17.01
N PRO A 925 -10.58 0.47 18.10
CA PRO A 925 -11.52 -0.59 18.43
C PRO A 925 -12.90 -0.12 18.94
N LEU A 926 -13.08 1.13 19.42
CA LEU A 926 -14.38 1.59 19.94
C LEU A 926 -15.50 1.52 18.88
N PRO A 927 -15.32 2.04 17.64
CA PRO A 927 -16.28 1.82 16.55
C PRO A 927 -16.51 0.35 16.22
N ILE A 928 -15.49 -0.50 16.33
CA ILE A 928 -15.58 -1.93 15.99
C ILE A 928 -16.39 -2.69 17.05
N LEU A 929 -16.12 -2.47 18.34
CA LEU A 929 -16.86 -3.08 19.45
C LEU A 929 -18.31 -2.57 19.51
N HIS A 930 -18.54 -1.30 19.17
CA HIS A 930 -19.88 -0.75 19.01
C HIS A 930 -20.63 -1.39 17.85
N TRP A 931 -19.96 -1.60 16.70
CA TRP A 931 -20.54 -2.24 15.53
C TRP A 931 -20.86 -3.73 15.75
N LEU A 932 -19.96 -4.47 16.40
CA LEU A 932 -20.16 -5.89 16.71
C LEU A 932 -21.21 -6.13 17.82
N GLY A 933 -21.74 -5.07 18.44
CA GLY A 933 -22.70 -5.16 19.54
C GLY A 933 -22.09 -5.58 20.89
N LEU A 934 -20.78 -5.89 20.94
CA LEU A 934 -20.06 -6.33 22.14
C LEU A 934 -20.01 -5.22 23.21
N GLU A 935 -19.66 -3.99 22.82
CA GLU A 935 -19.69 -2.84 23.71
C GLU A 935 -20.28 -1.62 22.98
N THR A 936 -21.57 -1.34 23.19
CA THR A 936 -22.22 -0.15 22.63
C THR A 936 -21.64 1.13 23.22
N PHE A 937 -21.07 2.00 22.37
CA PHE A 937 -20.51 3.28 22.79
C PHE A 937 -21.62 4.25 23.20
N ARG A 938 -21.60 4.68 24.47
CA ARG A 938 -22.52 5.65 25.05
C ARG A 938 -21.77 6.50 26.06
N TRP A 939 -21.88 7.82 25.96
CA TRP A 939 -21.31 8.73 26.97
C TRP A 939 -21.95 8.47 28.34
N PRO A 940 -21.17 8.48 29.44
CA PRO A 940 -21.73 8.41 30.79
C PRO A 940 -22.56 9.67 31.05
N THR A 941 -23.63 9.53 31.83
CA THR A 941 -24.57 10.62 32.14
C THR A 941 -24.92 10.61 33.63
N GLY A 942 -25.18 11.79 34.21
CA GLY A 942 -25.52 11.90 35.63
C GLY A 942 -24.36 11.54 36.54
N GLU A 943 -24.64 10.78 37.61
CA GLU A 943 -23.66 10.39 38.62
C GLU A 943 -22.49 9.57 38.06
N ALA A 944 -22.76 8.66 37.11
CA ALA A 944 -21.73 7.87 36.45
C ALA A 944 -20.68 8.73 35.72
N ALA A 945 -21.05 9.92 35.22
CA ALA A 945 -20.09 10.82 34.58
C ALA A 945 -19.15 11.50 35.60
N TRP A 946 -19.67 11.87 36.78
CA TRP A 946 -18.86 12.45 37.85
C TRP A 946 -17.96 11.42 38.51
N MET A 947 -18.48 10.23 38.80
CA MET A 947 -17.67 9.13 39.32
C MET A 947 -16.60 8.69 38.30
N LEU A 948 -16.93 8.60 37.00
CA LEU A 948 -15.91 8.29 35.99
C LEU A 948 -14.83 9.38 35.91
N LEU A 949 -15.19 10.67 36.02
CA LEU A 949 -14.19 11.75 36.08
C LEU A 949 -13.26 11.60 37.29
N ILE A 950 -13.79 11.26 38.47
CA ILE A 950 -13.00 10.99 39.68
C ILE A 950 -12.06 9.79 39.44
N SER A 951 -12.55 8.68 38.90
CA SER A 951 -11.74 7.50 38.58
C SER A 951 -10.64 7.80 37.55
N VAL A 952 -10.94 8.59 36.52
CA VAL A 952 -10.00 9.00 35.46
C VAL A 952 -8.89 9.94 36.00
N LEU A 953 -9.23 10.86 36.91
CA LEU A 953 -8.26 11.72 37.59
C LEU A 953 -7.42 10.95 38.62
N ALA A 954 -8.03 10.01 39.35
CA ALA A 954 -7.34 9.13 40.27
C ALA A 954 -6.36 8.21 39.53
N ASN A 955 -6.74 7.64 38.38
CA ASN A 955 -5.81 6.88 37.52
C ASN A 955 -4.64 7.72 37.02
N ALA A 956 -4.89 8.96 36.55
CA ALA A 956 -3.80 9.85 36.16
C ALA A 956 -2.85 10.11 37.35
N THR A 957 -3.39 10.40 38.53
CA THR A 957 -2.59 10.70 39.73
C THR A 957 -1.80 9.47 40.19
N PHE A 958 -2.41 8.28 40.20
CA PHE A 958 -1.76 7.00 40.45
C PHE A 958 -0.61 6.78 39.48
N SER A 959 -0.90 6.74 38.17
CA SER A 959 0.08 6.36 37.15
C SER A 959 1.22 7.38 37.01
N GLY A 960 0.93 8.69 37.10
CA GLY A 960 1.98 9.71 37.12
C GLY A 960 2.89 9.59 38.34
N SER A 961 2.31 9.36 39.53
CA SER A 961 3.10 9.14 40.76
C SER A 961 3.92 7.85 40.71
N PHE A 962 3.37 6.79 40.12
CA PHE A 962 4.02 5.50 39.96
C PHE A 962 5.18 5.54 38.96
N LEU A 963 4.99 6.15 37.79
CA LEU A 963 6.06 6.36 36.79
C LEU A 963 7.22 7.21 37.34
N VAL A 964 6.92 8.17 38.23
CA VAL A 964 7.94 8.93 38.98
C VAL A 964 8.62 8.08 40.04
N LEU A 965 7.88 7.28 40.81
CA LEU A 965 8.42 6.35 41.81
C LEU A 965 9.41 5.35 41.17
N MET A 966 9.04 4.73 40.05
CA MET A 966 9.91 3.83 39.28
C MET A 966 11.15 4.54 38.72
N SER A 967 11.02 5.80 38.31
CA SER A 967 12.16 6.59 37.84
C SER A 967 13.15 6.87 38.99
N LEU A 968 12.63 7.15 40.19
CA LEU A 968 13.42 7.46 41.39
C LEU A 968 13.92 6.23 42.16
N THR A 969 13.34 5.03 41.99
CA THR A 969 13.67 3.81 42.76
C THR A 969 13.97 2.62 41.84
N SER A 970 14.17 1.42 42.37
CA SER A 970 14.26 0.20 41.55
C SER A 970 12.86 -0.24 41.09
N PRO A 971 12.76 -0.95 39.94
CA PRO A 971 11.49 -1.56 39.52
C PRO A 971 10.94 -2.47 40.62
N VAL A 972 11.75 -3.38 41.16
CA VAL A 972 11.37 -4.34 42.20
C VAL A 972 10.75 -3.66 43.42
N LEU A 973 11.31 -2.54 43.90
CA LEU A 973 10.73 -1.79 45.02
C LEU A 973 9.38 -1.17 44.66
N SER A 974 9.22 -0.67 43.43
CA SER A 974 7.96 -0.10 42.93
C SER A 974 6.87 -1.18 42.79
N SER A 975 7.20 -2.34 42.20
CA SER A 975 6.26 -3.45 41.99
C SER A 975 5.79 -4.04 43.33
N VAL A 976 6.71 -4.28 44.28
CA VAL A 976 6.35 -4.80 45.61
C VAL A 976 5.58 -3.76 46.43
N ALA A 977 5.85 -2.47 46.25
CA ALA A 977 5.03 -1.42 46.85
C ALA A 977 3.61 -1.38 46.24
N ALA A 978 3.45 -1.69 44.96
CA ALA A 978 2.13 -1.81 44.34
C ALA A 978 1.32 -2.98 44.91
N LEU A 979 1.94 -4.09 45.36
CA LEU A 979 1.23 -5.21 45.99
C LEU A 979 0.51 -4.83 47.30
N LEU A 980 0.93 -3.75 47.99
CA LEU A 980 0.22 -3.22 49.15
C LEU A 980 -1.21 -2.76 48.81
N THR A 981 -1.48 -2.38 47.56
CA THR A 981 -2.82 -1.92 47.16
C THR A 981 -3.87 -3.00 47.32
N ILE A 982 -3.53 -4.27 47.07
CA ILE A 982 -4.44 -5.41 47.20
C ILE A 982 -5.02 -5.47 48.62
N PHE A 983 -4.18 -5.30 49.63
CA PHE A 983 -4.62 -5.30 51.02
C PHE A 983 -5.29 -4.00 51.46
N LEU A 984 -4.83 -2.84 50.94
CA LEU A 984 -5.47 -1.54 51.22
C LEU A 984 -6.89 -1.46 50.65
N VAL A 985 -7.12 -1.95 49.43
CA VAL A 985 -8.46 -2.06 48.83
C VAL A 985 -9.34 -2.99 49.67
N ALA A 986 -8.83 -4.16 50.09
CA ALA A 986 -9.59 -5.06 50.96
C ALA A 986 -9.98 -4.42 52.31
N ILE A 987 -9.10 -3.61 52.92
CA ILE A 987 -9.44 -2.84 54.14
C ILE A 987 -10.54 -1.81 53.85
N VAL A 988 -10.47 -1.09 52.73
CA VAL A 988 -11.45 -0.05 52.39
C VAL A 988 -12.80 -0.66 52.01
N ASP A 989 -12.82 -1.78 51.31
CA ASP A 989 -14.04 -2.56 51.03
C ASP A 989 -14.68 -3.09 52.33
N TRP A 990 -13.89 -3.57 53.30
CA TRP A 990 -14.42 -3.92 54.64
C TRP A 990 -15.01 -2.70 55.34
N LEU A 991 -14.30 -1.56 55.36
CA LEU A 991 -14.80 -0.31 55.97
C LEU A 991 -16.07 0.21 55.28
N ARG A 992 -16.27 -0.07 54.00
CA ARG A 992 -17.41 0.36 53.18
C ARG A 992 -18.62 -0.57 53.32
N THR A 993 -18.41 -1.89 53.24
CA THR A 993 -19.47 -2.90 53.22
C THR A 993 -19.81 -3.46 54.60
N GLY A 994 -18.96 -3.25 55.60
CA GLY A 994 -19.09 -3.80 56.95
C GLY A 994 -18.79 -5.31 57.05
N LYS A 995 -18.47 -5.99 55.93
CA LYS A 995 -18.20 -7.44 55.90
C LYS A 995 -16.76 -7.73 56.37
N PRO A 996 -16.55 -8.48 57.45
CA PRO A 996 -15.21 -8.72 57.99
C PRO A 996 -14.32 -9.50 57.02
N LEU A 997 -13.05 -9.09 56.95
CA LEU A 997 -12.02 -9.79 56.18
C LEU A 997 -11.87 -11.25 56.66
N SER A 998 -11.67 -12.16 55.72
CA SER A 998 -11.34 -13.55 56.04
C SER A 998 -9.98 -13.65 56.72
N PHE A 999 -9.79 -14.67 57.56
CA PHE A 999 -8.50 -14.93 58.21
C PHE A 999 -7.36 -15.06 57.19
N ALA A 1000 -7.62 -15.69 56.04
CA ALA A 1000 -6.66 -15.84 54.95
C ALA A 1000 -6.26 -14.49 54.32
N ALA A 1001 -7.22 -13.58 54.10
CA ALA A 1001 -6.95 -12.24 53.60
C ALA A 1001 -6.14 -11.40 54.61
N LEU A 1002 -6.46 -11.52 55.90
CA LEU A 1002 -5.71 -10.86 56.97
C LEU A 1002 -4.26 -11.37 57.07
N SER A 1003 -4.06 -12.69 57.05
CA SER A 1003 -2.71 -13.28 57.06
C SER A 1003 -1.90 -12.93 55.80
N GLY A 1004 -2.53 -12.93 54.63
CA GLY A 1004 -1.89 -12.52 53.38
C GLY A 1004 -1.47 -11.05 53.41
N GLY A 1005 -2.34 -10.16 53.90
CA GLY A 1005 -2.02 -8.74 54.08
C GLY A 1005 -0.83 -8.47 55.01
N VAL A 1006 -0.77 -9.18 56.14
CA VAL A 1006 0.37 -9.10 57.07
C VAL A 1006 1.67 -9.56 56.41
N LEU A 1007 1.64 -10.64 55.62
CA LEU A 1007 2.81 -11.11 54.87
C LEU A 1007 3.27 -10.11 53.80
N ILE A 1008 2.35 -9.46 53.07
CA ILE A 1008 2.70 -8.41 52.10
C ILE A 1008 3.34 -7.21 52.80
N ILE A 1009 2.83 -6.78 53.96
CA ILE A 1009 3.43 -5.70 54.75
C ILE A 1009 4.83 -6.07 55.23
N ILE A 1010 5.03 -7.29 55.76
CA ILE A 1010 6.34 -7.77 56.19
C ILE A 1010 7.32 -7.81 55.00
N ALA A 1011 6.91 -8.36 53.86
CA ALA A 1011 7.73 -8.41 52.65
C ALA A 1011 8.13 -7.00 52.16
N PHE A 1012 7.20 -6.06 52.13
CA PHE A 1012 7.48 -4.67 51.76
C PHE A 1012 8.46 -3.98 52.74
N VAL A 1013 8.31 -4.19 54.06
CA VAL A 1013 9.22 -3.65 55.07
C VAL A 1013 10.61 -4.27 54.95
N LEU A 1014 10.71 -5.59 54.77
CA LEU A 1014 11.98 -6.29 54.57
C LEU A 1014 12.69 -5.83 53.30
N LEU A 1015 11.97 -5.69 52.17
CA LEU A 1015 12.55 -5.21 50.93
C LEU A 1015 12.99 -3.75 51.04
N SER A 1016 12.15 -2.88 51.62
CA SER A 1016 12.49 -1.48 51.86
C SER A 1016 13.72 -1.32 52.75
N TYR A 1017 13.86 -2.18 53.77
CA TYR A 1017 15.04 -2.22 54.64
C TYR A 1017 16.28 -2.76 53.90
N SER A 1018 16.12 -3.81 53.09
CA SER A 1018 17.22 -4.38 52.28
C SER A 1018 17.75 -3.35 51.29
N THR A 1019 16.89 -2.72 50.50
CA THR A 1019 17.26 -1.65 49.56
C THR A 1019 17.88 -0.44 50.28
N TYR A 1020 17.37 -0.08 51.46
CA TYR A 1020 17.99 0.97 52.28
C TYR A 1020 19.42 0.58 52.74
N ARG A 1021 19.63 -0.68 53.12
CA ARG A 1021 20.93 -1.19 53.60
C ARG A 1021 21.95 -1.30 52.47
N GLU A 1022 21.56 -1.89 51.34
CA GLU A 1022 22.35 -2.03 50.11
C GLU A 1022 22.85 -0.65 49.62
N LEU A 1023 21.98 0.37 49.64
CA LEU A 1023 22.34 1.73 49.24
C LEU A 1023 23.15 2.51 50.31
N ASP A 1024 23.13 2.07 51.57
CA ASP A 1024 24.08 2.56 52.60
C ASP A 1024 25.43 1.83 52.54
N GLU A 1025 25.48 0.61 52.01
CA GLU A 1025 26.69 -0.15 51.69
C GLU A 1025 27.37 0.38 50.42
N GLU A 1026 26.63 0.66 49.33
CA GLU A 1026 27.15 1.37 48.15
C GLU A 1026 27.67 2.76 48.49
N ARG A 1027 26.96 3.50 49.35
CA ARG A 1027 27.43 4.79 49.88
C ARG A 1027 28.78 4.62 50.60
N LYS A 1028 28.93 3.59 51.43
CA LYS A 1028 30.20 3.30 52.12
C LYS A 1028 31.31 2.94 51.13
N ARG A 1029 31.01 2.16 50.08
CA ARG A 1029 31.97 1.85 49.02
C ARG A 1029 32.46 3.10 48.28
N ARG A 1030 31.56 3.98 47.83
CA ARG A 1030 31.97 5.24 47.18
C ARG A 1030 32.78 6.15 48.10
N LEU A 1031 32.43 6.22 49.39
CA LEU A 1031 33.20 6.94 50.41
C LEU A 1031 34.57 6.31 50.73
N VAL A 1032 34.83 5.07 50.30
CA VAL A 1032 36.12 4.37 50.41
C VAL A 1032 36.91 4.50 49.11
N GLU A 1033 36.26 4.42 47.94
CA GLU A 1033 36.87 4.67 46.63
C GLU A 1033 37.32 6.13 46.44
N GLU A 1034 36.68 7.09 47.11
CA GLU A 1034 37.11 8.50 47.18
C GLU A 1034 38.03 8.81 48.39
N GLY A 1035 38.65 7.78 48.98
CA GLY A 1035 39.66 7.91 50.04
C GLY A 1035 41.03 8.39 49.53
N PRO A 1036 41.89 9.00 50.38
CA PRO A 1036 43.06 9.73 49.92
C PRO A 1036 44.32 8.86 49.76
N ASP A 1037 44.39 8.06 48.69
CA ASP A 1037 45.58 7.27 48.34
C ASP A 1037 45.91 7.33 46.84
N SER A 1038 46.50 8.44 46.37
CA SER A 1038 47.50 8.47 45.26
C SER A 1038 48.02 9.90 44.93
N ASP A 1039 48.61 10.61 45.91
CA ASP A 1039 49.49 11.74 45.62
C ASP A 1039 50.95 11.22 45.62
N SER A 1040 51.44 10.75 44.46
CA SER A 1040 52.87 10.46 44.23
C SER A 1040 53.23 10.48 42.74
N ASP A 1041 54.08 11.44 42.38
CA ASP A 1041 55.05 11.48 41.26
C ASP A 1041 54.53 11.32 39.80
N ASP A 1042 54.15 12.44 39.16
CA ASP A 1042 55.02 13.20 38.22
C ASP A 1042 54.35 14.52 37.71
#